data_AF-A0A395IAF9-F1
#
_entry.id   AF-A0A395IAF9-F1
#
_cell.length_a   1.000
_cell.length_b   1.000
_cell.length_c   1.000
_cell.angle_alpha   90.00
_cell.angle_beta   90.00
_cell.angle_gamma   90.00
#
_symmetry.space_group_name_H-M   'P 1'
#
loop_
_entity.id
_entity.type
_entity.pdbx_description
1 polymer ?
#
loop_
_entity_poly.entity_id
_entity_poly.type
_entity_poly.pdbx_seq_one_letter_code
_entity_poly.pdbx_strand_id
1 'polypeptide(L)'
;MLHNHSLWTILTSTNAFDIIPSAVLNGNANPVSIISSQDDNASSSAGVVTILVTAVVGLFTSVVIFVHCVVAPQTKDKDVNRPKVIPIITPPCERIIEEAEQRNRRNGHENAGFLSKEAGFAPLQPPTMRLPTSHAAWDQLASDLPRLVQTQTVRETVTNGLPLLDASAAALADRYLQRAASILGLTAHVFVRMEGSEPLTLKYESHSEILPPALEVPWTIVCQRLGRPVPSLTYVDGVVANYRRSSNGNDLQLLIPTVGNREERAFIGVMIAINRQTTPILHQIIEAQRQVLAGDPAALKRTIRQLYSLLNKVTETLARQLHANRAHRAHIDPVLWTLTVANLGIPWVEGAVGAAGTAHPFFHMMDEFTGRAQYATGIGHEAQVVRATYPQHWRRFLAALREVSVPDYVAASRDPELRDLWAALVEGYRGSNDSGGGGGGGGGGGLLGFHRRKVFGFLAVSFRIGRSTTINGLGRRRRTEPWLEADQALEQARLERRQGPENDNLQKSHVVVPNSPPPPPPPTTKPLPISQLIVHNSPETGYWFAAQGRIYDATSFLTKHPGGDTVIALCSGQDVTESLAAVGHLSHPATRRKLDSFCIGALAPPPPGPALVPRKRYLAATALGFKAAEVENIHRTNFQILDGQLTGLDEARVLTPQKARHLQNARARLQDEYIPALAGLLEALRVEVSSRRSHRGGQPVDELVARLTAKRRRPETVVALFTDYATAVDMLHRDLRRLREVKELVATVLAAWEEDGGPEGFCVDVAHERRLLETTLDTLKRVATALVVLAER
;
A
#
# COMPACT_ATOMS: atom_id res chain seq x y z
N MET A 1 -25.70 -55.67 32.82
CA MET A 1 -24.75 -56.76 33.13
C MET A 1 -23.39 -56.37 32.55
N LEU A 2 -22.31 -56.57 33.33
CA LEU A 2 -20.88 -56.72 32.98
C LEU A 2 -20.28 -55.97 31.76
N HIS A 3 -19.08 -55.39 31.79
CA HIS A 3 -18.22 -54.80 32.84
C HIS A 3 -16.93 -54.29 32.14
N ASN A 4 -16.26 -53.28 32.70
CA ASN A 4 -14.81 -53.02 32.57
C ASN A 4 -14.23 -52.59 31.19
N HIS A 5 -13.25 -51.68 31.07
CA HIS A 5 -12.68 -50.73 32.04
C HIS A 5 -11.87 -49.62 31.30
N SER A 6 -11.99 -48.35 31.74
CA SER A 6 -10.94 -47.28 31.86
C SER A 6 -9.85 -47.04 30.79
N LEU A 7 -9.23 -45.86 30.61
CA LEU A 7 -9.35 -44.46 31.08
C LEU A 7 -8.47 -43.65 30.07
N TRP A 8 -8.78 -42.43 29.66
CA TRP A 8 -8.63 -41.21 30.46
C TRP A 8 -9.67 -40.14 30.07
N THR A 9 -10.00 -39.27 31.01
CA THR A 9 -11.02 -38.21 30.87
C THR A 9 -10.51 -36.94 31.55
N ILE A 10 -11.21 -35.82 31.30
CA ILE A 10 -11.29 -34.53 32.01
C ILE A 10 -10.58 -33.42 31.21
N LEU A 11 -11.25 -32.48 30.49
CA LEU A 11 -12.20 -31.41 30.90
C LEU A 11 -11.58 -30.48 31.97
N THR A 12 -11.73 -29.16 32.06
CA THR A 12 -12.61 -28.14 31.47
C THR A 12 -11.83 -26.81 31.26
N SER A 13 -12.45 -25.88 30.55
CA SER A 13 -12.09 -24.46 30.41
C SER A 13 -11.82 -23.67 31.71
N THR A 14 -10.89 -22.70 31.65
CA THR A 14 -11.09 -21.29 32.08
C THR A 14 -10.03 -20.34 31.51
N ASN A 15 -10.30 -19.03 31.58
CA ASN A 15 -9.59 -17.93 30.90
C ASN A 15 -8.24 -17.51 31.52
N ALA A 16 -7.59 -16.61 30.76
CA ALA A 16 -6.69 -15.53 31.17
C ALA A 16 -5.19 -15.83 31.35
N PHE A 17 -4.38 -15.12 30.57
CA PHE A 17 -3.44 -14.16 31.16
C PHE A 17 -3.47 -12.85 30.37
N ASP A 18 -3.57 -11.73 31.10
CA ASP A 18 -3.87 -10.41 30.56
C ASP A 18 -2.69 -9.70 29.91
N ILE A 19 -3.06 -8.80 29.00
CA ILE A 19 -2.22 -7.71 28.50
C ILE A 19 -2.03 -6.69 29.63
N ILE A 20 -0.80 -6.49 30.10
CA ILE A 20 -0.47 -5.28 30.86
C ILE A 20 -0.16 -4.15 29.87
N PRO A 21 -0.90 -3.03 29.88
CA PRO A 21 -0.62 -1.90 29.01
C PRO A 21 0.60 -1.11 29.50
N SER A 22 1.58 -0.87 28.62
CA SER A 22 2.73 -0.02 28.91
C SER A 22 2.31 1.44 29.11
N ALA A 23 2.17 1.85 30.37
CA ALA A 23 1.97 3.24 30.77
C ALA A 23 3.20 3.75 31.52
N VAL A 24 3.70 4.92 31.09
CA VAL A 24 4.65 5.81 31.80
C VAL A 24 6.00 5.20 32.21
N LEU A 25 7.04 5.51 31.44
CA LEU A 25 8.41 5.64 31.97
C LEU A 25 8.84 7.11 31.86
N ASN A 26 8.86 7.77 33.00
CA ASN A 26 9.38 9.13 33.18
C ASN A 26 10.18 9.17 34.48
N GLY A 27 11.48 9.51 34.42
CA GLY A 27 12.24 10.02 35.56
C GLY A 27 12.91 9.01 36.51
N ASN A 28 14.25 9.03 36.50
CA ASN A 28 15.17 9.03 37.65
C ASN A 28 14.75 8.34 38.98
N ALA A 29 15.56 7.37 39.45
CA ALA A 29 16.68 7.67 40.37
C ALA A 29 17.40 6.39 40.90
N ASN A 30 18.73 6.44 40.87
CA ASN A 30 19.79 5.78 41.67
C ASN A 30 19.62 4.42 42.40
N PRO A 31 20.72 3.63 42.53
CA PRO A 31 20.72 2.30 43.16
C PRO A 31 21.03 2.34 44.66
N VAL A 32 20.52 1.37 45.43
CA VAL A 32 21.04 1.01 46.77
C VAL A 32 21.09 -0.52 46.92
N SER A 33 22.14 -0.97 47.62
CA SER A 33 22.57 -2.35 47.84
C SER A 33 21.89 -3.05 49.03
N ILE A 34 21.90 -4.39 48.97
CA ILE A 34 22.22 -5.36 50.05
C ILE A 34 21.74 -5.04 51.49
N ILE A 35 20.98 -5.96 52.09
CA ILE A 35 21.16 -6.44 53.47
C ILE A 35 20.57 -7.86 53.61
N SER A 36 21.21 -8.70 54.42
CA SER A 36 20.85 -10.07 54.74
C SER A 36 20.67 -10.27 56.25
N SER A 37 19.60 -10.96 56.67
CA SER A 37 19.44 -11.65 57.96
C SER A 37 18.15 -12.50 57.87
N GLN A 38 18.14 -13.81 58.20
CA GLN A 38 18.13 -14.41 59.56
C GLN A 38 16.81 -14.13 60.32
N ASP A 39 16.11 -15.09 60.96
CA ASP A 39 16.44 -16.47 61.34
C ASP A 39 15.20 -17.41 61.44
N ASP A 40 15.46 -18.72 61.46
CA ASP A 40 14.84 -19.82 62.23
C ASP A 40 13.30 -19.96 62.43
N ASN A 41 12.77 -21.15 62.09
CA ASN A 41 12.60 -22.19 63.12
C ASN A 41 12.51 -23.63 62.55
N ALA A 42 12.70 -24.63 63.42
CA ALA A 42 13.19 -25.97 63.06
C ALA A 42 12.23 -27.16 63.33
N SER A 43 12.78 -28.38 63.20
CA SER A 43 12.27 -29.76 63.45
C SER A 43 11.64 -30.49 62.24
N SER A 44 12.24 -31.53 61.63
CA SER A 44 12.86 -32.81 62.11
C SER A 44 11.81 -33.88 62.50
N SER A 45 11.96 -35.20 62.31
CA SER A 45 12.91 -36.08 61.58
C SER A 45 12.19 -37.42 61.27
N ALA A 46 12.69 -38.43 60.54
CA ALA A 46 13.97 -38.71 59.86
C ALA A 46 13.67 -39.21 58.42
N GLY A 47 14.40 -40.07 57.68
CA GLY A 47 15.61 -40.91 57.82
C GLY A 47 15.57 -41.96 56.68
N VAL A 48 16.63 -42.64 56.21
CA VAL A 48 18.06 -42.72 56.56
C VAL A 48 18.87 -43.06 55.29
N VAL A 49 19.94 -42.29 55.04
CA VAL A 49 21.26 -42.64 54.46
C VAL A 49 21.40 -43.84 53.49
N THR A 50 21.95 -43.56 52.30
CA THR A 50 23.11 -44.31 51.72
C THR A 50 23.98 -43.33 50.90
N ILE A 51 25.28 -43.60 50.85
CA ILE A 51 26.38 -42.65 50.60
C ILE A 51 27.16 -42.95 49.30
N LEU A 52 27.80 -41.91 48.73
CA LEU A 52 28.90 -41.91 47.73
C LEU A 52 29.18 -43.20 46.93
N VAL A 53 29.01 -43.13 45.58
CA VAL A 53 29.96 -43.70 44.60
C VAL A 53 30.03 -42.78 43.36
N THR A 54 31.13 -42.04 43.26
CA THR A 54 31.90 -41.76 42.02
C THR A 54 31.27 -40.95 40.87
N ALA A 55 31.79 -39.74 40.67
CA ALA A 55 31.82 -39.07 39.36
C ALA A 55 32.68 -39.86 38.35
N VAL A 56 32.48 -39.65 37.04
CA VAL A 56 33.04 -40.43 35.90
C VAL A 56 32.20 -41.66 35.51
N VAL A 57 31.18 -41.43 34.67
CA VAL A 57 30.95 -42.04 33.34
C VAL A 57 29.84 -41.19 32.67
N GLY A 58 29.97 -40.85 31.38
CA GLY A 58 28.93 -40.08 30.67
C GLY A 58 29.41 -39.08 29.61
N LEU A 59 30.72 -39.04 29.30
CA LEU A 59 31.29 -38.18 28.26
C LEU A 59 31.96 -39.02 27.15
N PHE A 60 31.18 -39.91 26.51
CA PHE A 60 31.58 -40.64 25.30
C PHE A 60 30.33 -41.01 24.47
N THR A 61 30.47 -41.03 23.14
CA THR A 61 29.41 -41.07 22.10
C THR A 61 28.57 -39.77 22.04
N SER A 62 28.47 -39.04 20.92
CA SER A 62 28.75 -39.40 19.52
C SER A 62 29.48 -38.29 18.75
N VAL A 63 30.79 -38.49 18.54
CA VAL A 63 31.57 -37.89 17.44
C VAL A 63 32.38 -39.02 16.82
N VAL A 64 32.55 -39.00 15.49
CA VAL A 64 33.18 -40.05 14.65
C VAL A 64 32.33 -41.33 14.50
N ILE A 65 31.67 -41.47 13.35
CA ILE A 65 31.90 -42.50 12.31
C ILE A 65 30.95 -42.18 11.14
N PHE A 66 31.46 -41.46 10.14
CA PHE A 66 31.06 -41.66 8.74
C PHE A 66 32.20 -41.23 7.80
N VAL A 67 33.40 -41.68 8.15
CA VAL A 67 34.55 -41.74 7.23
C VAL A 67 34.95 -43.21 7.12
N HIS A 68 34.43 -43.87 6.09
CA HIS A 68 35.12 -45.01 5.50
C HIS A 68 35.39 -44.66 4.05
N CYS A 69 36.60 -44.14 3.84
CA CYS A 69 37.22 -44.15 2.53
C CYS A 69 37.23 -45.60 2.02
N VAL A 70 36.77 -45.79 0.78
CA VAL A 70 36.96 -47.05 0.07
C VAL A 70 38.47 -47.26 -0.11
N VAL A 71 39.04 -48.16 0.69
CA VAL A 71 40.37 -48.72 0.42
C VAL A 71 40.22 -49.62 -0.81
N ALA A 72 40.95 -49.28 -1.87
CA ALA A 72 40.87 -50.00 -3.13
C ALA A 72 41.41 -51.43 -3.00
N PRO A 73 40.76 -52.44 -3.62
CA PRO A 73 41.41 -53.70 -3.94
C PRO A 73 42.51 -53.44 -4.97
N GLN A 74 43.73 -53.89 -4.70
CA GLN A 74 44.81 -53.97 -5.69
C GLN A 74 44.54 -55.13 -6.67
N THR A 75 43.59 -54.95 -7.58
CA THR A 75 43.47 -55.77 -8.79
C THR A 75 44.08 -55.00 -9.95
N LYS A 76 45.22 -55.47 -10.45
CA LYS A 76 45.81 -54.99 -11.70
C LYS A 76 44.84 -55.30 -12.84
N ASP A 77 44.13 -54.30 -13.33
CA ASP A 77 43.58 -54.36 -14.67
C ASP A 77 43.82 -53.04 -15.41
N LYS A 78 44.31 -53.16 -16.64
CA LYS A 78 44.71 -52.02 -17.48
C LYS A 78 43.59 -51.72 -18.45
N ASP A 79 42.66 -50.84 -18.07
CA ASP A 79 41.74 -50.29 -19.06
C ASP A 79 41.51 -48.78 -18.87
N VAL A 80 42.24 -48.00 -19.66
CA VAL A 80 42.25 -46.53 -19.65
C VAL A 80 41.38 -46.03 -20.80
N ASN A 81 40.05 -46.17 -20.70
CA ASN A 81 39.07 -45.29 -21.35
C ASN A 81 37.61 -45.65 -20.99
N ARG A 82 37.13 -45.15 -19.84
CA ARG A 82 35.69 -44.89 -19.66
C ARG A 82 35.50 -43.50 -19.06
N PRO A 83 34.67 -42.62 -19.67
CA PRO A 83 34.38 -41.33 -19.08
C PRO A 83 33.67 -41.54 -17.73
N LYS A 84 34.11 -40.85 -16.69
CA LYS A 84 33.38 -40.78 -15.43
C LYS A 84 32.00 -40.18 -15.71
N VAL A 85 30.96 -40.99 -15.63
CA VAL A 85 29.58 -40.50 -15.60
C VAL A 85 29.38 -39.80 -14.26
N ILE A 86 29.59 -38.48 -14.26
CA ILE A 86 29.21 -37.62 -13.14
C ILE A 86 27.67 -37.71 -13.06
N PRO A 87 27.07 -38.09 -11.92
CA PRO A 87 25.62 -38.10 -11.81
C PRO A 87 25.09 -36.69 -12.03
N ILE A 88 24.17 -36.54 -13.00
CA ILE A 88 23.51 -35.26 -13.27
C ILE A 88 22.57 -34.99 -12.09
N ILE A 89 23.01 -34.14 -11.16
CA ILE A 89 22.17 -33.72 -10.04
C ILE A 89 21.19 -32.66 -10.55
N THR A 90 19.95 -33.07 -10.80
CA THR A 90 18.86 -32.16 -11.19
C THR A 90 18.63 -31.13 -10.08
N PRO A 91 18.61 -29.81 -10.39
CA PRO A 91 18.27 -28.77 -9.43
C PRO A 91 16.93 -29.04 -8.73
N PRO A 92 16.81 -28.85 -7.41
CA PRO A 92 15.55 -29.07 -6.68
C PRO A 92 14.36 -28.34 -7.29
N CYS A 93 14.55 -27.08 -7.73
CA CYS A 93 13.51 -26.30 -8.40
C CYS A 93 13.04 -26.92 -9.73
N GLU A 94 13.94 -27.54 -10.51
CA GLU A 94 13.58 -28.21 -11.77
C GLU A 94 12.76 -29.47 -11.52
N ARG A 95 13.19 -30.32 -10.57
CA ARG A 95 12.44 -31.49 -10.09
C ARG A 95 11.00 -31.12 -9.68
N ILE A 96 10.82 -30.05 -8.90
CA ILE A 96 9.48 -29.62 -8.47
C ILE A 96 8.59 -29.16 -9.64
N ILE A 97 9.17 -28.55 -10.67
CA ILE A 97 8.43 -28.16 -11.89
C ILE A 97 8.02 -29.40 -12.69
N GLU A 98 8.93 -30.36 -12.89
CA GLU A 98 8.64 -31.60 -13.62
C GLU A 98 7.53 -32.42 -12.95
N GLU A 99 7.58 -32.51 -11.61
CA GLU A 99 6.51 -33.12 -10.82
C GLU A 99 5.18 -32.36 -10.93
N ALA A 100 5.21 -31.03 -10.96
CA ALA A 100 4.01 -30.19 -11.12
C ALA A 100 3.37 -30.40 -12.49
N GLU A 101 4.15 -30.35 -13.57
CA GLU A 101 3.68 -30.62 -14.93
C GLU A 101 3.16 -32.05 -15.10
N GLN A 102 3.79 -33.04 -14.45
CA GLN A 102 3.31 -34.42 -14.49
C GLN A 102 1.97 -34.55 -13.75
N ARG A 103 1.82 -33.94 -12.57
CA ARG A 103 0.58 -33.99 -11.79
C ARG A 103 -0.56 -33.22 -12.46
N ASN A 104 -0.30 -32.01 -12.95
CA ASN A 104 -1.29 -31.19 -13.66
C ASN A 104 -1.78 -31.91 -14.95
N ARG A 105 -0.88 -32.57 -15.69
CA ARG A 105 -1.27 -33.41 -16.85
C ARG A 105 -2.13 -34.61 -16.44
N ARG A 106 -1.76 -35.35 -15.39
CA ARG A 106 -2.56 -36.50 -14.89
C ARG A 106 -3.96 -36.08 -14.45
N ASN A 107 -4.10 -34.90 -13.85
CA ASN A 107 -5.37 -34.37 -13.37
C ASN A 107 -6.22 -33.71 -14.48
N GLY A 108 -5.62 -33.34 -15.62
CA GLY A 108 -6.27 -32.55 -16.66
C GLY A 108 -6.59 -31.10 -16.25
N HIS A 109 -5.99 -30.59 -15.17
CA HIS A 109 -6.20 -29.24 -14.64
C HIS A 109 -5.05 -28.81 -13.72
N GLU A 110 -4.90 -27.50 -13.51
CA GLU A 110 -3.78 -26.89 -12.77
C GLU A 110 -4.12 -26.42 -11.35
N ASN A 111 -5.24 -26.89 -10.76
CA ASN A 111 -5.73 -26.46 -9.43
C ASN A 111 -4.71 -26.53 -8.28
N ALA A 112 -3.73 -27.44 -8.34
CA ALA A 112 -2.67 -27.54 -7.33
C ALA A 112 -1.60 -26.43 -7.47
N GLY A 113 -1.68 -25.62 -8.52
CA GLY A 113 -0.85 -24.46 -8.82
C GLY A 113 -0.38 -24.45 -10.27
N PHE A 114 -0.51 -23.30 -10.93
CA PHE A 114 0.08 -23.02 -12.24
C PHE A 114 1.61 -22.98 -12.11
N LEU A 115 2.29 -24.06 -12.49
CA LEU A 115 3.74 -24.15 -12.45
C LEU A 115 4.24 -25.03 -13.60
N SER A 116 4.96 -24.42 -14.53
CA SER A 116 5.56 -25.11 -15.69
C SER A 116 6.86 -24.44 -16.14
N LYS A 117 7.67 -25.17 -16.90
CA LYS A 117 8.89 -24.66 -17.54
C LYS A 117 8.56 -23.67 -18.64
N GLU A 118 7.46 -23.83 -19.36
CA GLU A 118 7.06 -22.90 -20.43
C GLU A 118 6.42 -21.60 -19.91
N ALA A 119 5.47 -21.70 -18.96
CA ALA A 119 4.65 -20.58 -18.52
C ALA A 119 5.05 -20.01 -17.15
N GLY A 120 5.96 -20.64 -16.41
CA GLY A 120 6.36 -20.21 -15.07
C GLY A 120 5.17 -20.30 -14.10
N PHE A 121 4.83 -19.20 -13.45
CA PHE A 121 3.66 -19.09 -12.56
C PHE A 121 2.36 -18.69 -13.29
N ALA A 122 2.27 -18.88 -14.61
CA ALA A 122 1.07 -18.63 -15.42
C ALA A 122 0.46 -19.95 -15.92
N PRO A 123 -0.84 -19.97 -16.31
CA PRO A 123 -1.48 -21.16 -16.84
C PRO A 123 -0.76 -21.65 -18.10
N LEU A 124 -0.50 -22.96 -18.17
CA LEU A 124 0.05 -23.60 -19.37
C LEU A 124 -1.04 -23.80 -20.42
N GLN A 125 -2.27 -24.10 -19.98
CA GLN A 125 -3.43 -24.24 -20.86
C GLN A 125 -4.29 -22.96 -20.86
N PRO A 126 -5.03 -22.68 -21.96
CA PRO A 126 -6.01 -21.60 -21.97
C PRO A 126 -7.01 -21.74 -20.81
N PRO A 127 -7.23 -20.69 -19.99
CA PRO A 127 -8.14 -20.79 -18.86
C PRO A 127 -9.58 -21.14 -19.27
N THR A 128 -10.29 -21.83 -18.38
CA THR A 128 -11.66 -22.26 -18.62
C THR A 128 -12.58 -21.05 -18.87
N MET A 129 -13.22 -21.05 -20.04
CA MET A 129 -14.02 -19.92 -20.54
C MET A 129 -15.49 -19.95 -20.11
N ARG A 130 -16.02 -21.14 -19.78
CA ARG A 130 -17.42 -21.36 -19.36
C ARG A 130 -17.49 -22.51 -18.35
N LEU A 131 -18.44 -22.42 -17.44
CA LEU A 131 -18.87 -23.46 -16.52
C LEU A 131 -19.83 -24.44 -17.23
N PRO A 132 -20.15 -25.62 -16.65
CA PRO A 132 -21.19 -26.49 -17.20
C PRO A 132 -22.57 -25.81 -17.11
N THR A 133 -23.54 -26.26 -17.90
CA THR A 133 -24.89 -25.66 -17.97
C THR A 133 -25.58 -25.57 -16.60
N SER A 134 -25.34 -26.53 -15.70
CA SER A 134 -25.82 -26.52 -14.31
C SER A 134 -25.33 -25.32 -13.48
N HIS A 135 -24.27 -24.64 -13.94
CA HIS A 135 -23.61 -23.51 -13.30
C HIS A 135 -23.55 -22.24 -14.16
N ALA A 136 -24.34 -22.19 -15.24
CA ALA A 136 -24.35 -21.06 -16.17
C ALA A 136 -24.75 -19.72 -15.51
N ALA A 137 -25.50 -19.75 -14.39
CA ALA A 137 -25.86 -18.55 -13.64
C ALA A 137 -24.63 -17.77 -13.12
N TRP A 138 -23.54 -18.46 -12.77
CA TRP A 138 -22.29 -17.81 -12.35
C TRP A 138 -21.56 -17.16 -13.55
N ASP A 139 -21.57 -17.78 -14.73
CA ASP A 139 -21.04 -17.15 -15.95
C ASP A 139 -21.84 -15.92 -16.36
N GLN A 140 -23.17 -15.98 -16.23
CA GLN A 140 -24.06 -14.85 -16.50
C GLN A 140 -23.78 -13.70 -15.52
N LEU A 141 -23.70 -14.00 -14.22
CA LEU A 141 -23.34 -13.02 -13.19
C LEU A 141 -21.99 -12.33 -13.49
N ALA A 142 -20.97 -13.12 -13.85
CA ALA A 142 -19.65 -12.61 -14.22
C ALA A 142 -19.68 -11.67 -15.46
N SER A 143 -20.60 -11.91 -16.40
CA SER A 143 -20.82 -11.03 -17.56
C SER A 143 -21.63 -9.78 -17.20
N ASP A 144 -22.52 -9.86 -16.23
CA ASP A 144 -23.39 -8.76 -15.78
C ASP A 144 -22.71 -7.80 -14.80
N LEU A 145 -21.63 -8.20 -14.11
CA LEU A 145 -20.95 -7.39 -13.08
C LEU A 145 -20.75 -5.91 -13.46
N PRO A 146 -20.22 -5.53 -14.65
CA PRO A 146 -20.06 -4.12 -15.00
C PRO A 146 -21.38 -3.33 -15.02
N ARG A 147 -22.47 -3.95 -15.50
CA ARG A 147 -23.81 -3.34 -15.52
C ARG A 147 -24.40 -3.26 -14.12
N LEU A 148 -24.26 -4.31 -13.31
CA LEU A 148 -24.74 -4.35 -11.94
C LEU A 148 -24.02 -3.30 -11.07
N VAL A 149 -22.72 -3.12 -11.26
CA VAL A 149 -21.93 -2.08 -10.57
C VAL A 149 -22.35 -0.68 -11.03
N GLN A 150 -22.49 -0.44 -12.34
CA GLN A 150 -22.95 0.86 -12.87
C GLN A 150 -24.32 1.27 -12.30
N THR A 151 -25.24 0.30 -12.24
CA THR A 151 -26.63 0.50 -11.79
C THR A 151 -26.81 0.41 -10.28
N GLN A 152 -25.80 -0.03 -9.53
CA GLN A 152 -25.85 -0.27 -8.08
C GLN A 152 -26.95 -1.29 -7.69
N THR A 153 -26.96 -2.43 -8.38
CA THR A 153 -27.93 -3.53 -8.20
C THR A 153 -27.27 -4.90 -7.93
N VAL A 154 -25.97 -4.91 -7.59
CA VAL A 154 -25.23 -6.13 -7.26
C VAL A 154 -25.80 -6.80 -6.01
N ARG A 155 -26.06 -6.06 -4.92
CA ARG A 155 -26.54 -6.69 -3.68
C ARG A 155 -27.94 -7.25 -3.86
N GLU A 156 -28.84 -6.52 -4.52
CA GLU A 156 -30.17 -6.99 -4.86
C GLU A 156 -30.11 -8.26 -5.73
N THR A 157 -29.36 -8.22 -6.84
CA THR A 157 -29.25 -9.33 -7.79
C THR A 157 -28.65 -10.57 -7.14
N VAL A 158 -27.62 -10.42 -6.31
CA VAL A 158 -26.93 -11.54 -5.64
C VAL A 158 -27.75 -12.09 -4.46
N THR A 159 -28.51 -11.26 -3.75
CA THR A 159 -29.33 -11.71 -2.60
C THR A 159 -30.63 -12.39 -3.05
N ASN A 160 -31.29 -11.81 -4.07
CA ASN A 160 -32.64 -12.23 -4.48
C ASN A 160 -32.67 -13.06 -5.77
N GLY A 161 -31.66 -12.91 -6.64
CA GLY A 161 -31.65 -13.50 -7.98
C GLY A 161 -30.62 -14.62 -8.22
N LEU A 162 -29.61 -14.77 -7.34
CA LEU A 162 -28.59 -15.80 -7.48
C LEU A 162 -29.05 -17.13 -6.85
N PRO A 163 -29.23 -18.22 -7.60
CA PRO A 163 -29.55 -19.52 -7.01
C PRO A 163 -28.35 -20.07 -6.20
N LEU A 164 -28.66 -20.73 -5.08
CA LEU A 164 -27.70 -21.57 -4.36
C LEU A 164 -27.40 -22.82 -5.21
N LEU A 165 -26.23 -22.85 -5.85
CA LEU A 165 -25.78 -23.97 -6.67
C LEU A 165 -24.84 -24.91 -5.88
N ASP A 166 -25.00 -26.21 -6.09
CA ASP A 166 -24.15 -27.21 -5.44
C ASP A 166 -22.73 -27.21 -6.03
N ALA A 167 -21.76 -26.81 -5.20
CA ALA A 167 -20.34 -26.83 -5.52
C ALA A 167 -19.62 -28.14 -5.13
N SER A 168 -20.35 -29.19 -4.77
CA SER A 168 -19.78 -30.50 -4.42
C SER A 168 -19.02 -31.15 -5.58
N ALA A 169 -18.22 -32.17 -5.27
CA ALA A 169 -17.54 -32.98 -6.28
C ALA A 169 -18.49 -33.75 -7.21
N ALA A 170 -19.75 -33.97 -6.80
CA ALA A 170 -20.76 -34.62 -7.63
C ALA A 170 -21.37 -33.67 -8.67
N ALA A 171 -21.56 -32.39 -8.33
CA ALA A 171 -22.21 -31.41 -9.19
C ALA A 171 -21.26 -30.57 -10.06
N LEU A 172 -20.02 -30.34 -9.60
CA LEU A 172 -19.03 -29.50 -10.28
C LEU A 172 -17.68 -30.22 -10.38
N ALA A 173 -17.24 -30.59 -11.59
CA ALA A 173 -15.96 -31.27 -11.80
C ALA A 173 -14.75 -30.36 -11.52
N ASP A 174 -13.65 -30.92 -11.01
CA ASP A 174 -12.47 -30.17 -10.53
C ASP A 174 -11.90 -29.17 -11.54
N ARG A 175 -11.93 -29.48 -12.85
CA ARG A 175 -11.46 -28.58 -13.93
C ARG A 175 -12.13 -27.20 -13.95
N TYR A 176 -13.26 -27.03 -13.28
CA TYR A 176 -14.01 -25.77 -13.19
C TYR A 176 -13.70 -24.94 -11.93
N LEU A 177 -13.04 -25.52 -10.93
CA LEU A 177 -12.91 -24.91 -9.60
C LEU A 177 -12.21 -23.55 -9.63
N GLN A 178 -11.11 -23.41 -10.36
CA GLN A 178 -10.41 -22.13 -10.45
C GLN A 178 -11.25 -21.03 -11.12
N ARG A 179 -12.11 -21.36 -12.09
CA ARG A 179 -13.05 -20.39 -12.68
C ARG A 179 -14.13 -20.00 -11.67
N ALA A 180 -14.73 -20.99 -10.99
CA ALA A 180 -15.74 -20.76 -9.96
C ALA A 180 -15.19 -19.89 -8.81
N ALA A 181 -13.96 -20.16 -8.35
CA ALA A 181 -13.29 -19.37 -7.31
C ALA A 181 -13.11 -17.89 -7.72
N SER A 182 -12.67 -17.65 -8.96
CA SER A 182 -12.55 -16.30 -9.51
C SER A 182 -13.90 -15.58 -9.58
N ILE A 183 -14.96 -16.24 -10.09
CA ILE A 183 -16.29 -15.60 -10.20
C ILE A 183 -16.85 -15.27 -8.82
N LEU A 184 -16.90 -16.25 -7.93
CA LEU A 184 -17.50 -16.11 -6.60
C LEU A 184 -16.71 -15.11 -5.74
N GLY A 185 -15.37 -15.18 -5.78
CA GLY A 185 -14.51 -14.24 -5.05
C GLY A 185 -14.59 -12.81 -5.57
N LEU A 186 -14.57 -12.60 -6.89
CA LEU A 186 -14.73 -11.26 -7.45
C LEU A 186 -16.13 -10.70 -7.16
N THR A 187 -17.18 -11.51 -7.31
CA THR A 187 -18.56 -11.14 -6.93
C THR A 187 -18.66 -10.74 -5.46
N ALA A 188 -18.08 -11.52 -4.53
CA ALA A 188 -18.11 -11.21 -3.10
C ALA A 188 -17.39 -9.88 -2.79
N HIS A 189 -16.23 -9.64 -3.42
CA HIS A 189 -15.53 -8.38 -3.28
C HIS A 189 -16.29 -7.19 -3.89
N VAL A 190 -16.98 -7.36 -5.03
CA VAL A 190 -17.86 -6.34 -5.60
C VAL A 190 -19.07 -6.07 -4.68
N PHE A 191 -19.77 -7.11 -4.23
CA PHE A 191 -20.94 -7.02 -3.34
C PHE A 191 -20.62 -6.20 -2.08
N VAL A 192 -19.49 -6.47 -1.45
CA VAL A 192 -19.08 -5.77 -0.22
C VAL A 192 -18.52 -4.37 -0.53
N ARG A 193 -17.63 -4.21 -1.51
CA ARG A 193 -16.85 -2.97 -1.69
C ARG A 193 -17.40 -1.97 -2.71
N MET A 194 -18.17 -2.39 -3.71
CA MET A 194 -18.61 -1.54 -4.82
C MET A 194 -20.02 -0.96 -4.66
N GLU A 195 -20.83 -1.48 -3.73
CA GLU A 195 -22.21 -1.01 -3.46
C GLU A 195 -22.45 -0.63 -2.00
N GLY A 196 -21.73 -1.27 -1.07
CA GLY A 196 -21.84 -1.04 0.37
C GLY A 196 -21.54 0.38 0.86
N SER A 197 -22.24 0.83 1.90
CA SER A 197 -21.94 2.08 2.62
C SER A 197 -21.00 1.86 3.82
N GLU A 198 -20.61 0.62 4.08
CA GLU A 198 -19.78 0.24 5.22
C GLU A 198 -18.35 0.79 5.07
N PRO A 199 -17.72 1.27 6.16
CA PRO A 199 -16.34 1.75 6.12
C PRO A 199 -15.38 0.70 5.55
N LEU A 200 -14.43 1.10 4.69
CA LEU A 200 -13.41 0.18 4.14
C LEU A 200 -12.55 -0.49 5.23
N THR A 201 -12.47 0.14 6.41
CA THR A 201 -11.78 -0.36 7.60
C THR A 201 -12.61 -1.31 8.46
N LEU A 202 -13.93 -1.41 8.24
CA LEU A 202 -14.79 -2.34 8.97
C LEU A 202 -14.35 -3.78 8.70
N LYS A 203 -14.38 -4.58 9.77
CA LYS A 203 -14.13 -6.01 9.77
C LYS A 203 -15.28 -6.76 10.42
N TYR A 204 -15.55 -7.95 9.89
CA TYR A 204 -16.51 -8.94 10.37
C TYR A 204 -15.75 -10.17 10.88
N GLU A 205 -16.34 -10.94 11.79
CA GLU A 205 -15.76 -12.19 12.28
C GLU A 205 -15.82 -13.29 11.20
N SER A 206 -16.84 -13.23 10.34
CA SER A 206 -17.13 -14.23 9.30
C SER A 206 -17.59 -13.60 7.97
N HIS A 207 -17.71 -14.43 6.93
CA HIS A 207 -18.33 -14.00 5.66
C HIS A 207 -19.86 -13.97 5.76
N SER A 208 -20.47 -14.87 6.54
CA SER A 208 -21.92 -15.03 6.73
C SER A 208 -22.65 -13.80 7.29
N GLU A 209 -21.95 -12.91 7.99
CA GLU A 209 -22.53 -11.65 8.50
C GLU A 209 -22.91 -10.64 7.41
N ILE A 210 -22.41 -10.83 6.18
CA ILE A 210 -22.64 -9.89 5.06
C ILE A 210 -22.95 -10.58 3.73
N LEU A 211 -22.43 -11.78 3.46
CA LEU A 211 -22.69 -12.49 2.21
C LEU A 211 -23.95 -13.37 2.30
N PRO A 212 -24.81 -13.40 1.27
CA PRO A 212 -25.91 -14.35 1.22
C PRO A 212 -25.39 -15.78 1.00
N PRO A 213 -26.10 -16.82 1.51
CA PRO A 213 -25.67 -18.23 1.39
C PRO A 213 -25.41 -18.70 -0.04
N ALA A 214 -26.16 -18.18 -1.02
CA ALA A 214 -25.99 -18.46 -2.44
C ALA A 214 -24.61 -18.07 -3.01
N LEU A 215 -23.87 -17.20 -2.31
CA LEU A 215 -22.51 -16.81 -2.62
C LEU A 215 -21.49 -17.43 -1.67
N GLU A 216 -21.72 -17.38 -0.35
CA GLU A 216 -20.76 -17.86 0.66
C GLU A 216 -20.55 -19.39 0.61
N VAL A 217 -21.64 -20.16 0.61
CA VAL A 217 -21.59 -21.63 0.72
C VAL A 217 -20.84 -22.25 -0.46
N PRO A 218 -21.18 -21.98 -1.74
CA PRO A 218 -20.43 -22.55 -2.85
C PRO A 218 -18.98 -22.04 -2.89
N TRP A 219 -18.73 -20.77 -2.51
CA TRP A 219 -17.37 -20.23 -2.52
C TRP A 219 -16.46 -20.92 -1.48
N THR A 220 -17.01 -21.21 -0.30
CA THR A 220 -16.36 -21.97 0.75
C THR A 220 -16.00 -23.38 0.28
N ILE A 221 -16.95 -24.11 -0.31
CA ILE A 221 -16.74 -25.47 -0.84
C ILE A 221 -15.69 -25.45 -1.97
N VAL A 222 -15.77 -24.51 -2.91
CA VAL A 222 -14.78 -24.36 -4.00
C VAL A 222 -13.38 -24.08 -3.43
N CYS A 223 -13.26 -23.18 -2.46
CA CYS A 223 -11.98 -22.84 -1.85
C CYS A 223 -11.37 -24.02 -1.08
N GLN A 224 -12.18 -24.76 -0.31
CA GLN A 224 -11.75 -25.99 0.36
C GLN A 224 -11.25 -27.05 -0.63
N ARG A 225 -11.97 -27.26 -1.75
CA ARG A 225 -11.56 -28.18 -2.82
C ARG A 225 -10.28 -27.74 -3.56
N LEU A 226 -10.00 -26.43 -3.60
CA LEU A 226 -8.71 -25.87 -4.04
C LEU A 226 -7.60 -25.93 -2.98
N GLY A 227 -7.87 -26.52 -1.80
CA GLY A 227 -6.90 -26.64 -0.71
C GLY A 227 -6.65 -25.33 0.05
N ARG A 228 -7.60 -24.38 0.02
CA ARG A 228 -7.56 -23.13 0.78
C ARG A 228 -8.33 -23.31 2.10
N PRO A 229 -7.81 -22.84 3.24
CA PRO A 229 -8.45 -23.06 4.54
C PRO A 229 -9.73 -22.25 4.74
N VAL A 230 -9.82 -21.07 4.10
CA VAL A 230 -10.97 -20.16 4.15
C VAL A 230 -11.26 -19.59 2.75
N PRO A 231 -12.52 -19.23 2.44
CA PRO A 231 -12.84 -18.48 1.23
C PRO A 231 -12.07 -17.16 1.19
N SER A 232 -11.35 -16.91 0.10
CA SER A 232 -10.52 -15.72 -0.07
C SER A 232 -10.25 -15.44 -1.55
N LEU A 233 -10.31 -14.16 -1.95
CA LEU A 233 -9.88 -13.74 -3.27
C LEU A 233 -8.36 -13.62 -3.26
N THR A 234 -7.70 -14.45 -4.08
CA THR A 234 -6.25 -14.50 -4.17
C THR A 234 -5.74 -13.77 -5.41
N TYR A 235 -4.43 -13.54 -5.45
CA TYR A 235 -3.74 -13.08 -6.66
C TYR A 235 -3.94 -14.02 -7.86
N VAL A 236 -4.10 -15.33 -7.60
CA VAL A 236 -4.41 -16.30 -8.65
C VAL A 236 -5.76 -16.00 -9.30
N ASP A 237 -6.77 -15.72 -8.46
CA ASP A 237 -8.15 -15.57 -8.89
C ASP A 237 -8.40 -14.30 -9.71
N GLY A 238 -7.85 -13.17 -9.26
CA GLY A 238 -8.07 -11.85 -9.88
C GLY A 238 -7.12 -11.53 -11.03
N VAL A 239 -5.96 -12.20 -11.11
CA VAL A 239 -4.90 -11.88 -12.07
C VAL A 239 -4.51 -13.10 -12.92
N VAL A 240 -3.96 -14.16 -12.30
CA VAL A 240 -3.29 -15.24 -13.04
C VAL A 240 -4.26 -16.12 -13.83
N ALA A 241 -5.45 -16.36 -13.30
CA ALA A 241 -6.51 -17.12 -13.96
C ALA A 241 -7.51 -16.24 -14.74
N ASN A 242 -7.50 -14.92 -14.54
CA ASN A 242 -8.55 -14.01 -15.02
C ASN A 242 -8.25 -13.35 -16.38
N TYR A 243 -7.60 -14.05 -17.31
CA TYR A 243 -7.39 -13.49 -18.64
C TYR A 243 -7.41 -14.51 -19.78
N ARG A 244 -7.70 -13.99 -20.98
CA ARG A 244 -7.34 -14.61 -22.26
C ARG A 244 -6.57 -13.61 -23.12
N ARG A 245 -5.85 -14.14 -24.10
CA ARG A 245 -5.33 -13.36 -25.22
C ARG A 245 -6.42 -13.25 -26.27
N SER A 246 -6.50 -12.12 -26.96
CA SER A 246 -7.29 -11.95 -28.17
C SER A 246 -6.84 -12.92 -29.27
N SER A 247 -7.70 -13.13 -30.28
CA SER A 247 -7.38 -13.97 -31.46
C SER A 247 -6.18 -13.46 -32.27
N ASN A 248 -5.90 -12.15 -32.24
CA ASN A 248 -4.70 -11.54 -32.85
C ASN A 248 -3.46 -11.58 -31.93
N GLY A 249 -3.55 -12.16 -30.73
CA GLY A 249 -2.44 -12.36 -29.78
C GLY A 249 -1.92 -11.12 -29.05
N ASN A 250 -2.34 -9.92 -29.48
CA ASN A 250 -1.78 -8.62 -29.04
C ASN A 250 -2.53 -7.98 -27.86
N ASP A 251 -3.81 -8.26 -27.71
CA ASP A 251 -4.67 -7.64 -26.69
C ASP A 251 -5.01 -8.63 -25.56
N LEU A 252 -5.11 -8.09 -24.35
CA LEU A 252 -5.47 -8.84 -23.15
C LEU A 252 -6.94 -8.55 -22.81
N GLN A 253 -7.72 -9.61 -22.61
CA GLN A 253 -9.11 -9.50 -22.17
C GLN A 253 -9.27 -10.22 -20.84
N LEU A 254 -9.87 -9.54 -19.86
CA LEU A 254 -10.26 -10.15 -18.60
C LEU A 254 -11.43 -11.12 -18.83
N LEU A 255 -11.46 -12.22 -18.09
CA LEU A 255 -12.55 -13.20 -18.19
C LEU A 255 -13.77 -12.80 -17.36
N ILE A 256 -13.50 -12.07 -16.27
CA ILE A 256 -14.46 -11.58 -15.30
C ILE A 256 -14.07 -10.11 -15.04
N PRO A 257 -14.49 -9.17 -15.91
CA PRO A 257 -14.37 -7.74 -15.64
C PRO A 257 -15.38 -7.35 -14.57
N THR A 258 -14.93 -6.69 -13.49
CA THR A 258 -15.83 -6.23 -12.42
C THR A 258 -16.47 -4.89 -12.76
N VAL A 259 -15.72 -3.98 -13.38
CA VAL A 259 -16.22 -2.67 -13.85
C VAL A 259 -16.05 -2.50 -15.35
N GLY A 260 -15.13 -3.25 -15.97
CA GLY A 260 -14.89 -3.20 -17.42
C GLY A 260 -14.31 -1.88 -17.92
N ASN A 261 -13.81 -1.00 -17.04
CA ASN A 261 -13.23 0.28 -17.44
C ASN A 261 -11.76 0.12 -17.92
N ARG A 262 -11.13 1.23 -18.31
CA ARG A 262 -9.73 1.23 -18.79
C ARG A 262 -8.75 0.86 -17.69
N GLU A 263 -8.95 1.41 -16.50
CA GLU A 263 -8.07 1.30 -15.34
C GLU A 263 -7.97 -0.15 -14.86
N GLU A 264 -9.09 -0.88 -14.83
CA GLU A 264 -9.11 -2.31 -14.49
C GLU A 264 -8.28 -3.13 -15.48
N ARG A 265 -8.55 -3.00 -16.79
CA ARG A 265 -7.80 -3.72 -17.83
C ARG A 265 -6.31 -3.39 -17.81
N ALA A 266 -5.96 -2.11 -17.67
CA ALA A 266 -4.58 -1.67 -17.68
C ALA A 266 -3.81 -2.14 -16.43
N PHE A 267 -4.38 -1.97 -15.24
CA PHE A 267 -3.73 -2.33 -13.97
C PHE A 267 -3.51 -3.84 -13.84
N ILE A 268 -4.55 -4.65 -14.12
CA ILE A 268 -4.44 -6.12 -14.10
C ILE A 268 -3.55 -6.61 -15.26
N GLY A 269 -3.62 -5.95 -16.42
CA GLY A 269 -2.76 -6.24 -17.57
C GLY A 269 -1.26 -6.05 -17.29
N VAL A 270 -0.87 -5.00 -16.55
CA VAL A 270 0.51 -4.81 -16.08
C VAL A 270 0.96 -5.98 -15.20
N MET A 271 0.11 -6.45 -14.28
CA MET A 271 0.44 -7.57 -13.41
C MET A 271 0.65 -8.87 -14.20
N ILE A 272 -0.20 -9.16 -15.20
CA ILE A 272 -0.07 -10.34 -16.07
C ILE A 272 1.19 -10.25 -16.94
N ALA A 273 1.51 -9.05 -17.44
CA ALA A 273 2.74 -8.81 -18.21
C ALA A 273 4.00 -9.08 -17.38
N ILE A 274 4.03 -8.63 -16.12
CA ILE A 274 5.13 -8.93 -15.19
C ILE A 274 5.19 -10.43 -14.90
N ASN A 275 4.07 -11.09 -14.62
CA ASN A 275 4.06 -12.53 -14.35
C ASN A 275 4.70 -13.33 -15.49
N ARG A 276 4.33 -13.05 -16.75
CA ARG A 276 4.97 -13.63 -17.95
C ARG A 276 6.46 -13.28 -18.04
N GLN A 277 6.83 -12.03 -17.73
CA GLN A 277 8.22 -11.57 -17.79
C GLN A 277 9.13 -12.22 -16.73
N THR A 278 8.56 -12.77 -15.66
CA THR A 278 9.33 -13.41 -14.59
C THR A 278 9.68 -14.88 -14.88
N THR A 279 9.10 -15.51 -15.90
CA THR A 279 9.43 -16.88 -16.29
C THR A 279 10.91 -17.10 -16.67
N PRO A 280 11.56 -16.23 -17.48
CA PRO A 280 13.00 -16.31 -17.69
C PRO A 280 13.84 -16.11 -16.41
N ILE A 281 13.35 -15.35 -15.42
CA ILE A 281 14.06 -15.20 -14.13
C ILE A 281 14.05 -16.53 -13.38
N LEU A 282 12.90 -17.20 -13.34
CA LEU A 282 12.75 -18.55 -12.78
C LEU A 282 13.70 -19.56 -13.45
N HIS A 283 13.88 -19.51 -14.79
CA HIS A 283 14.86 -20.35 -15.49
C HIS A 283 16.30 -20.09 -15.04
N GLN A 284 16.67 -18.82 -14.89
CA GLN A 284 18.02 -18.45 -14.47
C GLN A 284 18.29 -18.75 -13.00
N ILE A 285 17.26 -18.80 -12.15
CA ILE A 285 17.37 -19.29 -10.77
C ILE A 285 17.66 -20.81 -10.73
N ILE A 286 16.96 -21.60 -11.57
CA ILE A 286 17.24 -23.04 -11.74
C ILE A 286 18.67 -23.26 -12.24
N GLU A 287 19.10 -22.46 -13.22
CA GLU A 287 20.47 -22.48 -13.73
C GLU A 287 21.48 -22.11 -12.64
N ALA A 288 21.17 -21.15 -11.77
CA ALA A 288 22.07 -20.79 -10.67
C ALA A 288 22.24 -21.95 -9.67
N GLN A 289 21.16 -22.66 -9.33
CA GLN A 289 21.25 -23.90 -8.54
C GLN A 289 22.09 -24.97 -9.25
N ARG A 290 21.93 -25.14 -10.57
CA ARG A 290 22.71 -26.08 -11.39
C ARG A 290 24.22 -25.77 -11.33
N GLN A 291 24.60 -24.49 -11.44
CA GLN A 291 26.01 -24.09 -11.42
C GLN A 291 26.65 -24.15 -10.02
N VAL A 292 25.86 -23.95 -8.95
CA VAL A 292 26.30 -24.25 -7.57
C VAL A 292 26.54 -25.75 -7.39
N LEU A 293 25.61 -26.61 -7.84
CA LEU A 293 25.76 -28.07 -7.77
C LEU A 293 26.94 -28.60 -8.60
N ALA A 294 27.21 -27.99 -9.76
CA ALA A 294 28.36 -28.32 -10.61
C ALA A 294 29.69 -27.76 -10.08
N GLY A 295 29.67 -26.81 -9.15
CA GLY A 295 30.86 -26.11 -8.67
C GLY A 295 31.51 -25.21 -9.72
N ASP A 296 30.75 -24.67 -10.68
CA ASP A 296 31.26 -23.77 -11.73
C ASP A 296 30.95 -22.29 -11.41
N PRO A 297 31.86 -21.56 -10.74
CA PRO A 297 31.69 -20.14 -10.46
C PRO A 297 31.72 -19.29 -11.74
N ALA A 298 32.39 -19.73 -12.82
CA ALA A 298 32.45 -18.98 -14.07
C ALA A 298 31.10 -18.99 -14.81
N ALA A 299 30.39 -20.14 -14.79
CA ALA A 299 29.02 -20.23 -15.26
C ALA A 299 28.06 -19.46 -14.35
N LEU A 300 28.17 -19.60 -13.02
CA LEU A 300 27.34 -18.86 -12.08
C LEU A 300 27.44 -17.33 -12.28
N LYS A 301 28.65 -16.80 -12.54
CA LYS A 301 28.86 -15.39 -12.89
C LYS A 301 28.19 -14.96 -14.20
N ARG A 302 27.97 -15.86 -15.17
CA ARG A 302 27.18 -15.58 -16.38
C ARG A 302 25.69 -15.56 -16.06
N THR A 303 25.21 -16.52 -15.28
CA THR A 303 23.82 -16.63 -14.82
C THR A 303 23.38 -15.40 -14.00
N ILE A 304 24.20 -14.94 -13.05
CA ILE A 304 23.91 -13.76 -12.22
C ILE A 304 23.80 -12.48 -13.07
N ARG A 305 24.65 -12.32 -14.10
CA ARG A 305 24.54 -11.20 -15.06
C ARG A 305 23.22 -11.26 -15.86
N GLN A 306 22.78 -12.45 -16.26
CA GLN A 306 21.51 -12.64 -16.96
C GLN A 306 20.31 -12.35 -16.04
N LEU A 307 20.33 -12.80 -14.77
CA LEU A 307 19.36 -12.43 -13.74
C LEU A 307 19.25 -10.91 -13.56
N TYR A 308 20.38 -10.22 -13.43
CA TYR A 308 20.41 -8.75 -13.25
C TYR A 308 19.81 -8.02 -14.47
N SER A 309 20.12 -8.46 -15.69
CA SER A 309 19.52 -7.91 -16.91
C SER A 309 18.00 -8.13 -16.96
N LEU A 310 17.52 -9.32 -16.61
CA LEU A 310 16.09 -9.63 -16.60
C LEU A 310 15.34 -8.84 -15.52
N LEU A 311 15.93 -8.68 -14.35
CA LEU A 311 15.40 -7.89 -13.24
C LEU A 311 15.23 -6.41 -13.62
N ASN A 312 16.23 -5.82 -14.28
CA ASN A 312 16.14 -4.44 -14.76
C ASN A 312 15.02 -4.27 -15.80
N LYS A 313 14.82 -5.26 -16.70
CA LYS A 313 13.70 -5.24 -17.66
C LYS A 313 12.32 -5.27 -16.99
N VAL A 314 12.19 -5.85 -15.79
CA VAL A 314 10.93 -5.79 -15.00
C VAL A 314 10.69 -4.36 -14.51
N THR A 315 11.72 -3.71 -13.98
CA THR A 315 11.67 -2.28 -13.60
C THR A 315 11.31 -1.40 -14.79
N GLU A 316 11.92 -1.61 -15.96
CA GLU A 316 11.60 -0.90 -17.22
C GLU A 316 10.14 -1.11 -17.66
N THR A 317 9.60 -2.32 -17.50
CA THR A 317 8.22 -2.62 -17.89
C THR A 317 7.20 -1.95 -16.97
N LEU A 318 7.43 -1.98 -15.65
CA LEU A 318 6.68 -1.14 -14.70
C LEU A 318 6.82 0.35 -15.06
N ALA A 319 8.02 0.80 -15.40
CA ALA A 319 8.31 2.19 -15.74
C ALA A 319 7.61 2.68 -17.02
N ARG A 320 7.25 1.76 -17.93
CA ARG A 320 6.61 2.00 -19.24
C ARG A 320 5.09 1.73 -19.26
N GLN A 321 4.57 0.89 -18.36
CA GLN A 321 3.17 0.47 -18.39
C GLN A 321 2.31 1.05 -17.27
N LEU A 322 2.92 1.56 -16.18
CA LEU A 322 2.20 2.16 -15.05
C LEU A 322 2.47 3.67 -14.98
N HIS A 323 1.55 4.49 -15.51
CA HIS A 323 1.67 5.96 -15.50
C HIS A 323 0.39 6.66 -15.06
N ALA A 324 0.53 7.60 -14.13
CA ALA A 324 -0.51 8.57 -13.79
C ALA A 324 -0.53 9.79 -14.74
N ASN A 325 0.46 9.94 -15.63
CA ASN A 325 0.50 11.02 -16.62
C ASN A 325 -0.52 10.79 -17.76
N ARG A 326 -1.48 11.70 -17.89
CA ARG A 326 -2.56 11.67 -18.89
C ARG A 326 -2.11 11.72 -20.35
N ALA A 327 -0.98 12.35 -20.65
CA ALA A 327 -0.40 12.39 -21.99
C ALA A 327 0.33 11.08 -22.38
N HIS A 328 0.52 10.15 -21.44
CA HIS A 328 1.17 8.88 -21.73
C HIS A 328 0.18 7.81 -22.23
N ARG A 329 0.55 7.04 -23.26
CA ARG A 329 -0.32 5.99 -23.83
C ARG A 329 -0.82 4.96 -22.81
N ALA A 330 0.02 4.65 -21.83
CA ALA A 330 -0.29 3.74 -20.72
C ALA A 330 -0.79 4.50 -19.47
N HIS A 331 -1.55 5.58 -19.68
CA HIS A 331 -2.24 6.28 -18.60
C HIS A 331 -3.26 5.37 -17.92
N ILE A 332 -3.22 5.39 -16.60
CA ILE A 332 -4.24 4.93 -15.66
C ILE A 332 -4.63 6.16 -14.85
N ASP A 333 -5.89 6.59 -14.91
CA ASP A 333 -6.35 7.72 -14.12
C ASP A 333 -6.38 7.33 -12.62
N PRO A 334 -5.59 7.98 -11.73
CA PRO A 334 -5.55 7.60 -10.32
C PRO A 334 -6.89 7.80 -9.59
N VAL A 335 -7.76 8.69 -10.10
CA VAL A 335 -9.10 8.92 -9.53
C VAL A 335 -10.01 7.74 -9.81
N LEU A 336 -10.17 7.40 -11.09
CA LEU A 336 -10.99 6.27 -11.51
C LEU A 336 -10.47 4.96 -10.93
N TRP A 337 -9.15 4.73 -11.00
CA TRP A 337 -8.51 3.53 -10.43
C TRP A 337 -8.76 3.39 -8.92
N THR A 338 -8.75 4.49 -8.17
CA THR A 338 -9.03 4.44 -6.73
C THR A 338 -10.45 3.99 -6.43
N LEU A 339 -11.42 4.60 -7.12
CA LEU A 339 -12.84 4.41 -6.83
C LEU A 339 -13.35 3.04 -7.28
N THR A 340 -12.69 2.40 -8.24
CA THR A 340 -13.06 1.09 -8.80
C THR A 340 -12.08 0.00 -8.37
N VAL A 341 -10.91 -0.08 -9.02
CA VAL A 341 -9.95 -1.19 -8.92
C VAL A 341 -9.30 -1.29 -7.53
N ALA A 342 -8.88 -0.16 -6.96
CA ALA A 342 -8.00 -0.16 -5.80
C ALA A 342 -8.69 -0.62 -4.50
N ASN A 343 -10.01 -0.40 -4.42
CA ASN A 343 -10.84 -0.80 -3.28
C ASN A 343 -11.29 -2.27 -3.37
N LEU A 344 -11.36 -2.84 -4.59
CA LEU A 344 -11.85 -4.20 -4.82
C LEU A 344 -11.09 -5.23 -3.99
N GLY A 345 -9.76 -5.17 -3.94
CA GLY A 345 -8.94 -6.16 -3.21
C GLY A 345 -9.04 -6.13 -1.68
N ILE A 346 -9.70 -5.13 -1.07
CA ILE A 346 -9.69 -4.91 0.39
C ILE A 346 -10.55 -5.97 1.12
N PRO A 347 -9.96 -6.85 1.96
CA PRO A 347 -10.69 -7.92 2.65
C PRO A 347 -11.55 -7.35 3.78
N TRP A 348 -12.72 -7.92 4.06
CA TRP A 348 -13.63 -7.49 5.13
C TRP A 348 -13.71 -8.44 6.34
N VAL A 349 -13.11 -9.62 6.29
CA VAL A 349 -13.06 -10.53 7.46
C VAL A 349 -11.79 -10.30 8.28
N GLU A 350 -11.84 -10.52 9.60
CA GLU A 350 -10.66 -10.51 10.47
C GLU A 350 -9.64 -11.59 10.08
N GLY A 351 -8.34 -11.32 10.29
CA GLY A 351 -7.25 -12.20 9.85
C GLY A 351 -7.06 -12.36 8.33
N ALA A 352 -8.10 -12.12 7.52
CA ALA A 352 -8.07 -12.29 6.07
C ALA A 352 -7.16 -11.26 5.37
N VAL A 353 -6.28 -11.76 4.52
CA VAL A 353 -5.38 -10.97 3.66
C VAL A 353 -6.04 -10.74 2.30
N GLY A 354 -5.83 -9.55 1.73
CA GLY A 354 -6.44 -9.16 0.46
C GLY A 354 -5.65 -9.58 -0.78
N ALA A 355 -6.28 -9.41 -1.94
CA ALA A 355 -5.67 -9.63 -3.25
C ALA A 355 -4.69 -8.49 -3.62
N ALA A 356 -3.58 -8.40 -2.89
CA ALA A 356 -2.60 -7.34 -3.00
C ALA A 356 -1.49 -7.62 -4.04
N GLY A 357 -0.83 -6.57 -4.53
CA GLY A 357 0.35 -6.71 -5.40
C GLY A 357 1.56 -7.35 -4.70
N THR A 358 1.62 -7.26 -3.36
CA THR A 358 2.55 -8.00 -2.50
C THR A 358 2.43 -9.52 -2.67
N ALA A 359 1.25 -10.03 -3.05
CA ALA A 359 0.99 -11.45 -3.25
C ALA A 359 1.39 -12.00 -4.65
N HIS A 360 2.11 -11.23 -5.47
CA HIS A 360 2.67 -11.71 -6.72
C HIS A 360 3.85 -12.69 -6.45
N PRO A 361 3.82 -13.93 -7.00
CA PRO A 361 4.82 -14.98 -6.67
C PRO A 361 6.28 -14.60 -6.94
N PHE A 362 6.54 -13.66 -7.85
CA PHE A 362 7.87 -13.14 -8.12
C PHE A 362 8.57 -12.55 -6.89
N PHE A 363 7.87 -11.75 -6.07
CA PHE A 363 8.48 -11.17 -4.87
C PHE A 363 8.83 -12.24 -3.85
N HIS A 364 7.99 -13.26 -3.68
CA HIS A 364 8.27 -14.37 -2.77
C HIS A 364 9.40 -15.28 -3.28
N MET A 365 9.50 -15.49 -4.60
CA MET A 365 10.60 -16.21 -5.25
C MET A 365 11.93 -15.45 -5.08
N MET A 366 11.94 -14.15 -5.32
CA MET A 366 13.15 -13.33 -5.12
C MET A 366 13.53 -13.22 -3.65
N ASP A 367 12.56 -13.11 -2.73
CA ASP A 367 12.82 -13.10 -1.28
C ASP A 367 13.49 -14.41 -0.81
N GLU A 368 13.06 -15.58 -1.31
CA GLU A 368 13.75 -16.84 -0.98
C GLU A 368 15.10 -16.98 -1.67
N PHE A 369 15.19 -16.66 -2.96
CA PHE A 369 16.44 -16.76 -3.74
C PHE A 369 17.55 -15.84 -3.22
N THR A 370 17.21 -14.60 -2.84
CA THR A 370 18.17 -13.62 -2.28
C THR A 370 18.42 -13.80 -0.79
N GLY A 371 17.69 -14.71 -0.13
CA GLY A 371 17.96 -15.11 1.24
C GLY A 371 17.31 -14.25 2.33
N ARG A 372 16.15 -13.63 2.10
CA ARG A 372 15.42 -12.84 3.12
C ARG A 372 15.27 -13.65 4.42
N ALA A 373 15.74 -13.08 5.53
CA ALA A 373 15.80 -13.74 6.83
C ALA A 373 14.69 -13.29 7.80
N GLN A 374 14.16 -12.08 7.66
CA GLN A 374 13.20 -11.47 8.59
C GLN A 374 11.90 -11.04 7.91
N TYR A 375 10.82 -11.10 8.70
CA TYR A 375 9.42 -10.84 8.30
C TYR A 375 8.63 -10.12 9.42
N ALA A 376 9.32 -9.35 10.28
CA ALA A 376 8.74 -8.63 11.42
C ALA A 376 7.96 -7.36 11.05
N THR A 377 8.18 -6.79 9.85
CA THR A 377 7.35 -5.69 9.33
C THR A 377 5.92 -6.15 9.03
N GLY A 378 4.95 -5.23 8.97
CA GLY A 378 3.56 -5.58 8.62
C GLY A 378 3.43 -6.30 7.26
N ILE A 379 4.20 -5.85 6.26
CA ILE A 379 4.30 -6.50 4.94
C ILE A 379 5.09 -7.82 5.02
N GLY A 380 5.99 -7.97 5.99
CA GLY A 380 6.65 -9.24 6.32
C GLY A 380 5.66 -10.30 6.80
N HIS A 381 4.90 -10.02 7.85
CA HIS A 381 3.87 -10.91 8.38
C HIS A 381 2.82 -11.26 7.32
N GLU A 382 2.34 -10.26 6.56
CA GLU A 382 1.43 -10.47 5.43
C GLU A 382 2.01 -11.44 4.40
N ALA A 383 3.30 -11.30 4.03
CA ALA A 383 3.94 -12.17 3.06
C ALA A 383 4.04 -13.63 3.54
N GLN A 384 4.09 -13.88 4.85
CA GLN A 384 4.01 -15.23 5.42
C GLN A 384 2.59 -15.80 5.29
N VAL A 385 1.55 -15.02 5.60
CA VAL A 385 0.15 -15.46 5.49
C VAL A 385 -0.23 -15.72 4.02
N VAL A 386 0.20 -14.87 3.08
CA VAL A 386 0.03 -15.09 1.63
C VAL A 386 0.66 -16.40 1.18
N ARG A 387 1.88 -16.72 1.67
CA ARG A 387 2.54 -17.99 1.33
C ARG A 387 1.80 -19.20 1.87
N ALA A 388 1.10 -19.08 2.99
CA ALA A 388 0.27 -20.16 3.52
C ALA A 388 -0.96 -20.45 2.62
N THR A 389 -1.54 -19.42 1.98
CA THR A 389 -2.68 -19.55 1.07
C THR A 389 -2.30 -19.89 -0.38
N TYR A 390 -1.02 -19.92 -0.72
CA TYR A 390 -0.55 -20.29 -2.06
C TYR A 390 -0.86 -21.75 -2.45
N PRO A 391 -1.11 -22.01 -3.75
CA PRO A 391 -1.24 -23.36 -4.28
C PRO A 391 -0.04 -24.25 -3.94
N GLN A 392 -0.27 -25.55 -3.79
CA GLN A 392 0.75 -26.52 -3.33
C GLN A 392 2.04 -26.47 -4.16
N HIS A 393 1.93 -26.39 -5.50
CA HIS A 393 3.11 -26.35 -6.38
C HIS A 393 3.96 -25.10 -6.16
N TRP A 394 3.34 -23.94 -5.89
CA TRP A 394 4.07 -22.70 -5.59
C TRP A 394 4.79 -22.80 -4.25
N ARG A 395 4.12 -23.32 -3.20
CA ARG A 395 4.75 -23.52 -1.88
C ARG A 395 5.94 -24.48 -1.95
N ARG A 396 5.81 -25.59 -2.68
CA ARG A 396 6.92 -26.55 -2.90
C ARG A 396 8.08 -25.93 -3.67
N PHE A 397 7.79 -25.15 -4.70
CA PHE A 397 8.83 -24.45 -5.48
C PHE A 397 9.59 -23.45 -4.62
N LEU A 398 8.89 -22.65 -3.80
CA LEU A 398 9.52 -21.69 -2.89
C LEU A 398 10.42 -22.37 -1.85
N ALA A 399 10.03 -23.54 -1.33
CA ALA A 399 10.88 -24.33 -0.44
C ALA A 399 12.15 -24.84 -1.15
N ALA A 400 12.01 -25.35 -2.39
CA ALA A 400 13.11 -25.88 -3.18
C ALA A 400 14.18 -24.85 -3.57
N LEU A 401 13.87 -23.55 -3.52
CA LEU A 401 14.85 -22.47 -3.71
C LEU A 401 15.96 -22.51 -2.65
N ARG A 402 15.65 -22.96 -1.43
CA ARG A 402 16.60 -23.03 -0.30
C ARG A 402 17.39 -24.34 -0.21
N GLU A 403 16.94 -25.40 -0.90
CA GLU A 403 17.66 -26.69 -0.93
C GLU A 403 19.07 -26.57 -1.53
N VAL A 404 19.30 -25.60 -2.43
CA VAL A 404 20.62 -25.23 -2.95
C VAL A 404 20.78 -23.72 -2.86
N SER A 405 21.53 -23.27 -1.85
CA SER A 405 21.68 -21.86 -1.51
C SER A 405 22.80 -21.18 -2.31
N VAL A 406 22.40 -20.39 -3.32
CA VAL A 406 23.30 -19.48 -4.04
C VAL A 406 23.94 -18.42 -3.13
N PRO A 407 23.23 -17.72 -2.21
CA PRO A 407 23.89 -16.75 -1.33
C PRO A 407 24.97 -17.37 -0.45
N ASP A 408 24.77 -18.57 0.09
CA ASP A 408 25.78 -19.22 0.95
C ASP A 408 27.01 -19.68 0.14
N TYR A 409 26.80 -20.18 -1.09
CA TYR A 409 27.90 -20.49 -2.01
C TYR A 409 28.71 -19.24 -2.37
N VAL A 410 28.05 -18.11 -2.64
CA VAL A 410 28.72 -16.83 -2.92
C VAL A 410 29.45 -16.30 -1.69
N ALA A 411 28.87 -16.40 -0.49
CA ALA A 411 29.48 -15.97 0.75
C ALA A 411 30.73 -16.80 1.12
N ALA A 412 30.71 -18.10 0.84
CA ALA A 412 31.87 -18.98 0.99
C ALA A 412 32.94 -18.80 -0.11
N SER A 413 32.60 -18.16 -1.23
CA SER A 413 33.51 -18.00 -2.36
C SER A 413 34.57 -16.92 -2.12
N ARG A 414 35.81 -17.25 -2.52
CA ARG A 414 36.93 -16.30 -2.51
C ARG A 414 36.96 -15.39 -3.75
N ASP A 415 36.18 -15.70 -4.78
CA ASP A 415 36.08 -14.90 -6.02
C ASP A 415 35.45 -13.52 -5.72
N PRO A 416 36.18 -12.40 -5.88
CA PRO A 416 35.62 -11.07 -5.66
C PRO A 416 34.57 -10.69 -6.72
N GLU A 417 34.79 -11.04 -7.98
CA GLU A 417 33.88 -10.72 -9.09
C GLU A 417 32.51 -11.38 -8.87
N LEU A 418 32.49 -12.62 -8.36
CA LEU A 418 31.25 -13.31 -8.03
C LEU A 418 30.48 -12.61 -6.90
N ARG A 419 31.18 -12.16 -5.86
CA ARG A 419 30.58 -11.44 -4.72
C ARG A 419 30.05 -10.06 -5.14
N ASP A 420 30.78 -9.33 -5.98
CA ASP A 420 30.37 -8.03 -6.51
C ASP A 420 29.14 -8.15 -7.44
N LEU A 421 29.12 -9.17 -8.31
CA LEU A 421 27.97 -9.46 -9.17
C LEU A 421 26.72 -9.84 -8.37
N TRP A 422 26.87 -10.62 -7.30
CA TRP A 422 25.78 -10.95 -6.40
C TRP A 422 25.28 -9.73 -5.63
N ALA A 423 26.18 -8.90 -5.11
CA ALA A 423 25.84 -7.63 -4.45
C ALA A 423 25.06 -6.71 -5.41
N ALA A 424 25.50 -6.59 -6.66
CA ALA A 424 24.79 -5.82 -7.69
C ALA A 424 23.39 -6.39 -8.01
N LEU A 425 23.21 -7.72 -8.03
CA LEU A 425 21.90 -8.34 -8.22
C LEU A 425 20.96 -8.05 -7.05
N VAL A 426 21.42 -8.25 -5.81
CA VAL A 426 20.66 -7.98 -4.59
C VAL A 426 20.30 -6.49 -4.50
N GLU A 427 21.21 -5.60 -4.87
CA GLU A 427 20.98 -4.16 -4.92
C GLU A 427 20.00 -3.75 -6.03
N GLY A 428 20.06 -4.38 -7.21
CA GLY A 428 19.08 -4.20 -8.28
C GLY A 428 17.66 -4.57 -7.84
N TYR A 429 17.51 -5.55 -6.94
CA TYR A 429 16.21 -5.94 -6.39
C TYR A 429 15.75 -4.95 -5.31
N ARG A 430 16.57 -4.77 -4.25
CA ARG A 430 16.16 -4.03 -3.03
C ARG A 430 16.40 -2.52 -3.10
N GLY A 431 17.43 -2.05 -3.80
CA GLY A 431 17.90 -0.66 -3.81
C GLY A 431 18.92 -0.27 -2.74
N SER A 432 19.65 0.81 -2.98
CA SER A 432 20.69 1.30 -2.06
C SER A 432 20.15 1.99 -0.80
N ASN A 433 21.07 2.35 0.10
CA ASN A 433 20.80 3.27 1.21
C ASN A 433 20.87 4.73 0.75
N ASP A 434 21.66 5.03 -0.28
CA ASP A 434 21.87 6.39 -0.77
C ASP A 434 20.68 6.87 -1.61
N SER A 435 19.88 7.74 -1.00
CA SER A 435 18.79 8.49 -1.64
C SER A 435 19.25 9.43 -2.78
N GLY A 436 20.56 9.46 -3.11
CA GLY A 436 21.18 10.28 -4.14
C GLY A 436 22.06 9.54 -5.17
N GLY A 437 22.20 8.21 -5.10
CA GLY A 437 23.11 7.43 -5.95
C GLY A 437 22.73 7.40 -7.45
N GLY A 438 23.56 8.03 -8.30
CA GLY A 438 23.32 8.13 -9.74
C GLY A 438 23.83 6.94 -10.56
N GLY A 439 22.97 6.39 -11.43
CA GLY A 439 23.29 5.34 -12.39
C GLY A 439 22.10 5.10 -13.33
N GLY A 440 22.37 4.85 -14.62
CA GLY A 440 21.43 4.90 -15.75
C GLY A 440 19.96 4.50 -15.49
N GLY A 441 19.04 5.40 -15.87
CA GLY A 441 17.62 5.09 -16.15
C GLY A 441 16.69 4.87 -14.96
N GLY A 442 17.18 4.38 -13.81
CA GLY A 442 16.35 3.99 -12.66
C GLY A 442 16.94 4.41 -11.31
N GLY A 443 16.91 5.71 -10.98
CA GLY A 443 17.68 6.31 -9.88
C GLY A 443 17.67 5.54 -8.55
N GLY A 444 18.86 5.11 -8.12
CA GLY A 444 19.31 4.68 -6.77
C GLY A 444 18.60 3.52 -6.04
N GLY A 445 17.35 3.23 -6.38
CA GLY A 445 16.41 2.53 -5.48
C GLY A 445 16.07 1.08 -5.84
N GLY A 446 16.69 0.50 -6.87
CA GLY A 446 16.34 -0.84 -7.36
C GLY A 446 14.85 -0.98 -7.72
N LEU A 447 14.40 -2.22 -7.93
CA LEU A 447 13.00 -2.52 -8.26
C LEU A 447 12.04 -2.13 -7.12
N LEU A 448 12.35 -2.48 -5.87
CA LEU A 448 11.45 -2.22 -4.74
C LEU A 448 11.32 -0.72 -4.42
N GLY A 449 12.43 0.05 -4.45
CA GLY A 449 12.39 1.50 -4.27
C GLY A 449 11.77 2.24 -5.46
N PHE A 450 11.91 1.72 -6.69
CA PHE A 450 11.16 2.22 -7.85
C PHE A 450 9.65 2.02 -7.67
N HIS A 451 9.23 0.82 -7.27
CA HIS A 451 7.84 0.49 -6.99
C HIS A 451 7.26 1.39 -5.88
N ARG A 452 7.98 1.58 -4.77
CA ARG A 452 7.57 2.49 -3.68
C ARG A 452 7.22 3.89 -4.19
N ARG A 453 8.13 4.53 -4.95
CA ARG A 453 7.90 5.87 -5.51
C ARG A 453 6.75 5.94 -6.51
N LYS A 454 6.53 4.88 -7.32
CA LYS A 454 5.37 4.79 -8.21
C LYS A 454 4.05 4.70 -7.43
N VAL A 455 4.00 3.88 -6.38
CA VAL A 455 2.83 3.71 -5.52
C VAL A 455 2.51 4.99 -4.74
N PHE A 456 3.52 5.74 -4.30
CA PHE A 456 3.35 7.02 -3.58
C PHE A 456 2.37 7.97 -4.29
N GLY A 457 2.60 8.25 -5.58
CA GLY A 457 1.77 9.18 -6.35
C GLY A 457 0.31 8.73 -6.49
N PHE A 458 0.07 7.42 -6.64
CA PHE A 458 -1.28 6.87 -6.64
C PHE A 458 -1.94 7.00 -5.26
N LEU A 459 -1.23 6.66 -4.17
CA LEU A 459 -1.79 6.74 -2.81
C LEU A 459 -2.07 8.19 -2.37
N ALA A 460 -1.20 9.14 -2.72
CA ALA A 460 -1.40 10.57 -2.42
C ALA A 460 -2.66 11.15 -3.09
N VAL A 461 -3.09 10.57 -4.23
CA VAL A 461 -4.42 10.81 -4.80
C VAL A 461 -5.47 9.99 -4.04
N SER A 462 -5.31 8.68 -3.92
CA SER A 462 -6.33 7.77 -3.37
C SER A 462 -6.87 8.19 -2.01
N PHE A 463 -5.99 8.52 -1.06
CA PHE A 463 -6.39 8.90 0.30
C PHE A 463 -7.17 10.21 0.35
N ARG A 464 -6.93 11.12 -0.61
CA ARG A 464 -7.65 12.40 -0.73
C ARG A 464 -9.05 12.27 -1.35
N ILE A 465 -9.30 11.23 -2.15
CA ILE A 465 -10.58 11.01 -2.84
C ILE A 465 -11.44 9.90 -2.20
N GLY A 466 -11.20 9.57 -0.93
CA GLY A 466 -12.09 8.74 -0.11
C GLY A 466 -11.63 7.31 0.16
N ARG A 467 -10.39 6.94 -0.15
CA ARG A 467 -9.82 5.68 0.32
C ARG A 467 -9.24 5.84 1.72
N SER A 468 -9.74 5.11 2.72
CA SER A 468 -9.25 5.20 4.10
C SER A 468 -8.21 4.14 4.50
N THR A 469 -7.92 3.16 3.65
CA THR A 469 -6.88 2.15 3.91
C THR A 469 -6.43 1.45 2.61
N THR A 470 -5.19 0.93 2.58
CA THR A 470 -4.74 0.05 1.48
C THR A 470 -5.31 -1.37 1.64
N ILE A 471 -5.17 -2.22 0.61
CA ILE A 471 -5.54 -3.64 0.67
C ILE A 471 -4.88 -4.34 1.88
N ASN A 472 -3.66 -3.93 2.20
CA ASN A 472 -2.79 -4.49 3.23
C ASN A 472 -3.01 -3.82 4.61
N GLY A 473 -4.04 -2.97 4.75
CA GLY A 473 -4.34 -2.28 6.00
C GLY A 473 -3.45 -1.08 6.33
N LEU A 474 -2.61 -0.59 5.40
CA LEU A 474 -1.75 0.57 5.62
C LEU A 474 -2.54 1.89 5.55
N GLY A 475 -1.96 2.95 6.12
CA GLY A 475 -2.55 4.30 6.13
C GLY A 475 -3.73 4.45 7.09
N ARG A 476 -3.70 3.73 8.23
CA ARG A 476 -4.78 3.73 9.23
C ARG A 476 -4.54 4.71 10.37
N ARG A 477 -3.31 5.18 10.59
CA ARG A 477 -3.01 6.11 11.69
C ARG A 477 -3.52 7.50 11.30
N ARG A 478 -4.32 8.13 12.17
CA ARG A 478 -4.76 9.52 12.02
C ARG A 478 -3.61 10.51 12.29
N ARG A 479 -2.60 10.48 11.42
CA ARG A 479 -1.71 11.62 11.15
C ARG A 479 -2.16 12.29 9.85
N THR A 480 -1.64 13.47 9.57
CA THR A 480 -2.12 14.37 8.51
C THR A 480 -2.06 13.79 7.10
N GLU A 481 -1.13 12.87 6.81
CA GLU A 481 -0.93 12.29 5.46
C GLU A 481 -0.78 10.75 5.48
N PRO A 482 -1.87 9.97 5.32
CA PRO A 482 -1.82 8.49 5.38
C PRO A 482 -0.94 7.80 4.31
N TRP A 483 -0.67 8.46 3.19
CA TRP A 483 0.25 7.93 2.17
C TRP A 483 1.71 7.99 2.61
N LEU A 484 2.10 8.92 3.48
CA LEU A 484 3.44 8.92 4.10
C LEU A 484 3.63 7.71 5.02
N GLU A 485 2.57 7.31 5.76
CA GLU A 485 2.60 6.07 6.56
C GLU A 485 2.80 4.84 5.67
N ALA A 486 2.06 4.76 4.56
CA ALA A 486 2.18 3.66 3.60
C ALA A 486 3.55 3.62 2.91
N ASP A 487 4.12 4.78 2.58
CA ASP A 487 5.48 4.90 2.03
C ASP A 487 6.54 4.42 3.02
N GLN A 488 6.45 4.86 4.28
CA GLN A 488 7.33 4.41 5.36
C GLN A 488 7.23 2.89 5.57
N ALA A 489 6.02 2.32 5.55
CA ALA A 489 5.84 0.86 5.67
C ALA A 489 6.48 0.08 4.50
N LEU A 490 6.38 0.60 3.27
CA LEU A 490 7.05 0.04 2.09
C LEU A 490 8.59 0.13 2.21
N GLU A 491 9.11 1.26 2.70
CA GLU A 491 10.54 1.45 2.91
C GLU A 491 11.09 0.55 4.04
N GLN A 492 10.37 0.41 5.16
CA GLN A 492 10.77 -0.50 6.24
C GLN A 492 10.80 -1.96 5.76
N ALA A 493 9.79 -2.40 4.99
CA ALA A 493 9.79 -3.73 4.39
C ALA A 493 10.91 -3.94 3.34
N ARG A 494 11.37 -2.86 2.70
CA ARG A 494 12.53 -2.88 1.80
C ARG A 494 13.84 -3.03 2.57
N LEU A 495 13.99 -2.30 3.69
CA LEU A 495 15.17 -2.32 4.55
C LEU A 495 15.31 -3.62 5.34
N GLU A 496 14.21 -4.23 5.79
CA GLU A 496 14.16 -5.54 6.45
C GLU A 496 14.79 -6.68 5.62
N ARG A 497 14.87 -6.53 4.30
CA ARG A 497 15.51 -7.50 3.40
C ARG A 497 17.04 -7.46 3.44
N ARG A 498 17.66 -6.61 4.26
CA ARG A 498 19.11 -6.60 4.50
C ARG A 498 19.49 -7.70 5.49
N GLN A 499 20.56 -8.43 5.18
CA GLN A 499 21.22 -9.35 6.11
C GLN A 499 22.36 -8.61 6.83
N GLY A 500 22.49 -8.79 8.15
CA GLY A 500 23.61 -8.29 8.93
C GLY A 500 23.28 -8.12 10.43
N PRO A 501 24.28 -8.15 11.33
CA PRO A 501 24.08 -7.99 12.79
C PRO A 501 23.73 -6.55 13.22
N GLU A 502 23.67 -5.58 12.31
CA GLU A 502 23.29 -4.19 12.62
C GLU A 502 21.77 -3.99 12.86
N ASN A 503 20.96 -5.05 12.75
CA ASN A 503 19.49 -4.97 12.83
C ASN A 503 18.94 -4.54 14.20
N ASP A 504 19.67 -4.71 15.30
CA ASP A 504 19.18 -4.39 16.65
C ASP A 504 18.98 -2.88 16.90
N ASN A 505 19.60 -1.99 16.11
CA ASN A 505 19.43 -0.54 16.27
C ASN A 505 18.40 0.08 15.31
N LEU A 506 17.99 -0.62 14.25
CA LEU A 506 17.11 -0.06 13.21
C LEU A 506 15.65 0.12 13.65
N GLN A 507 15.20 -0.55 14.71
CA GLN A 507 13.87 -0.30 15.30
C GLN A 507 13.76 1.05 16.03
N LYS A 508 14.86 1.77 16.29
CA LYS A 508 14.87 3.08 16.95
C LYS A 508 15.13 4.25 16.00
N SER A 509 15.60 4.00 14.78
CA SER A 509 15.63 5.02 13.73
C SER A 509 14.22 5.24 13.17
N HIS A 510 13.47 6.16 13.79
CA HIS A 510 12.72 7.09 12.96
C HIS A 510 13.67 7.59 11.87
N VAL A 511 13.23 7.58 10.61
CA VAL A 511 13.97 8.26 9.53
C VAL A 511 13.88 9.75 9.83
N VAL A 512 14.81 10.22 10.66
CA VAL A 512 15.18 11.62 10.73
C VAL A 512 15.81 11.89 9.37
N VAL A 513 14.97 12.36 8.44
CA VAL A 513 15.44 13.04 7.24
C VAL A 513 16.50 14.02 7.72
N PRO A 514 17.74 13.98 7.20
CA PRO A 514 18.76 14.90 7.65
C PRO A 514 18.21 16.32 7.52
N ASN A 515 18.08 17.00 8.66
CA ASN A 515 17.86 18.44 8.71
C ASN A 515 19.17 19.14 8.33
N SER A 516 19.71 18.79 7.16
CA SER A 516 20.59 19.68 6.41
C SER A 516 19.81 20.98 6.25
N PRO A 517 20.32 22.12 6.74
CA PRO A 517 19.69 23.41 6.50
C PRO A 517 19.43 23.55 5.00
N PRO A 518 18.26 24.05 4.58
CA PRO A 518 18.02 24.27 3.17
C PRO A 518 19.16 25.12 2.61
N PRO A 519 19.73 24.77 1.43
CA PRO A 519 20.76 25.61 0.83
C PRO A 519 20.18 27.02 0.70
N PRO A 520 20.92 28.06 1.13
CA PRO A 520 20.37 29.41 1.20
C PRO A 520 19.78 29.80 -0.16
N PRO A 521 18.67 30.56 -0.18
CA PRO A 521 18.06 30.98 -1.44
C PRO A 521 19.11 31.71 -2.29
N PRO A 522 19.07 31.56 -3.63
CA PRO A 522 19.95 32.33 -4.49
C PRO A 522 19.75 33.81 -4.17
N PRO A 523 20.81 34.62 -4.04
CA PRO A 523 20.74 35.98 -3.45
C PRO A 523 19.96 37.02 -4.29
N THR A 524 19.16 36.56 -5.26
CA THR A 524 18.45 37.36 -6.26
C THR A 524 16.95 37.02 -6.38
N THR A 525 16.43 36.02 -5.67
CA THR A 525 15.00 35.66 -5.77
C THR A 525 14.13 36.53 -4.85
N LYS A 526 13.21 37.29 -5.45
CA LYS A 526 12.19 38.08 -4.73
C LYS A 526 11.45 37.20 -3.68
N PRO A 527 11.26 37.67 -2.43
CA PRO A 527 10.42 36.97 -1.47
C PRO A 527 8.96 37.02 -1.93
N LEU A 528 8.29 35.88 -1.88
CA LEU A 528 6.89 35.72 -2.26
C LEU A 528 6.06 35.32 -1.03
N PRO A 529 4.91 35.98 -0.77
CA PRO A 529 4.11 35.75 0.43
C PRO A 529 3.31 34.43 0.39
N ILE A 530 2.88 33.96 1.56
CA ILE A 530 2.06 32.75 1.71
C ILE A 530 0.63 33.00 1.18
N SER A 531 0.10 34.22 1.30
CA SER A 531 -1.17 34.60 0.67
C SER A 531 -1.19 34.32 -0.84
N GLN A 532 -0.13 34.69 -1.55
CA GLN A 532 0.04 34.41 -2.98
C GLN A 532 0.13 32.90 -3.23
N LEU A 533 0.93 32.16 -2.46
CA LEU A 533 1.03 30.70 -2.59
C LEU A 533 -0.36 30.03 -2.53
N ILE A 534 -1.15 30.34 -1.51
CA ILE A 534 -2.46 29.73 -1.24
C ILE A 534 -3.43 29.86 -2.42
N VAL A 535 -3.47 31.02 -3.10
CA VAL A 535 -4.43 31.26 -4.18
C VAL A 535 -4.02 30.62 -5.52
N HIS A 536 -2.75 30.22 -5.69
CA HIS A 536 -2.22 29.56 -6.88
C HIS A 536 -2.42 28.04 -6.82
N ASN A 537 -3.67 27.60 -6.92
CA ASN A 537 -4.10 26.20 -6.91
C ASN A 537 -5.05 25.81 -8.07
N SER A 538 -5.13 26.59 -9.15
CA SER A 538 -6.10 26.36 -10.23
C SER A 538 -5.57 26.64 -11.63
N PRO A 539 -6.27 26.20 -12.71
CA PRO A 539 -5.93 26.61 -14.08
C PRO A 539 -5.93 28.13 -14.29
N GLU A 540 -6.76 28.85 -13.53
CA GLU A 540 -6.98 30.28 -13.68
C GLU A 540 -5.89 31.11 -12.98
N THR A 541 -5.32 30.61 -11.89
CA THR A 541 -4.29 31.29 -11.10
C THR A 541 -2.88 30.74 -11.34
N GLY A 542 -2.77 29.43 -11.64
CA GLY A 542 -1.51 28.69 -11.69
C GLY A 542 -1.48 27.61 -10.61
N TYR A 543 -0.52 26.68 -10.73
CA TYR A 543 -0.32 25.55 -9.83
C TYR A 543 1.01 25.69 -9.10
N TRP A 544 1.00 26.41 -7.98
CA TRP A 544 2.19 26.67 -7.17
C TRP A 544 2.23 25.78 -5.94
N PHE A 545 3.44 25.44 -5.50
CA PHE A 545 3.68 24.78 -4.21
C PHE A 545 4.95 25.33 -3.56
N ALA A 546 5.02 25.25 -2.22
CA ALA A 546 6.26 25.49 -1.49
C ALA A 546 7.02 24.20 -1.23
N ALA A 547 8.35 24.27 -1.21
CA ALA A 547 9.20 23.23 -0.63
C ALA A 547 10.52 23.82 -0.13
N GLN A 548 10.94 23.43 1.07
CA GLN A 548 12.20 23.89 1.70
C GLN A 548 12.36 25.43 1.68
N GLY A 549 11.27 26.17 1.96
CA GLY A 549 11.29 27.64 1.99
C GLY A 549 11.38 28.33 0.62
N ARG A 550 11.02 27.65 -0.47
CA ARG A 550 11.02 28.17 -1.84
C ARG A 550 9.68 27.88 -2.52
N ILE A 551 9.23 28.77 -3.41
CA ILE A 551 8.00 28.59 -4.19
C ILE A 551 8.34 28.17 -5.62
N TYR A 552 7.58 27.22 -6.14
CA TYR A 552 7.73 26.65 -7.47
C TYR A 552 6.42 26.76 -8.26
N ASP A 553 6.49 27.17 -9.53
CA ASP A 553 5.35 27.14 -10.45
C ASP A 553 5.40 25.88 -11.35
N ALA A 554 4.50 24.95 -11.10
CA ALA A 554 4.42 23.69 -11.83
C ALA A 554 3.43 23.71 -13.00
N THR A 555 2.78 24.85 -13.31
CA THR A 555 1.73 24.97 -14.32
C THR A 555 2.16 24.43 -15.68
N SER A 556 3.37 24.81 -16.14
CA SER A 556 3.94 24.36 -17.42
C SER A 556 4.51 22.93 -17.41
N PHE A 557 4.56 22.29 -16.23
CA PHE A 557 5.09 20.94 -15.98
C PHE A 557 4.01 19.91 -15.66
N LEU A 558 2.80 20.34 -15.27
CA LEU A 558 1.68 19.52 -14.83
C LEU A 558 1.42 18.31 -15.74
N THR A 559 1.27 18.52 -17.04
CA THR A 559 1.05 17.48 -18.06
C THR A 559 2.31 16.68 -18.44
N LYS A 560 3.49 17.09 -17.97
CA LYS A 560 4.80 16.45 -18.24
C LYS A 560 5.30 15.64 -17.03
N HIS A 561 4.69 15.80 -15.86
CA HIS A 561 5.11 15.13 -14.64
C HIS A 561 4.89 13.60 -14.73
N PRO A 562 5.90 12.76 -14.47
CA PRO A 562 5.75 11.30 -14.54
C PRO A 562 4.74 10.71 -13.53
N GLY A 563 4.56 11.39 -12.39
CA GLY A 563 3.56 11.04 -11.36
C GLY A 563 2.15 11.56 -11.63
N GLY A 564 1.90 12.18 -12.80
CA GLY A 564 0.60 12.69 -13.18
C GLY A 564 0.36 14.16 -12.82
N ASP A 565 -0.67 14.71 -13.44
CA ASP A 565 -1.21 16.05 -13.22
C ASP A 565 -2.04 16.12 -11.93
N THR A 566 -2.90 15.12 -11.69
CA THR A 566 -3.79 15.07 -10.52
C THR A 566 -3.06 15.23 -9.17
N VAL A 567 -1.88 14.62 -9.01
CA VAL A 567 -1.12 14.74 -7.75
C VAL A 567 -0.56 16.16 -7.54
N ILE A 568 -0.16 16.86 -8.60
CA ILE A 568 0.31 18.25 -8.51
C ILE A 568 -0.88 19.17 -8.19
N ALA A 569 -2.00 18.99 -8.90
CA ALA A 569 -3.22 19.78 -8.68
C ALA A 569 -3.76 19.62 -7.25
N LEU A 570 -3.75 18.42 -6.67
CA LEU A 570 -4.17 18.18 -5.29
C LEU A 570 -3.28 18.89 -4.25
N CYS A 571 -1.98 18.99 -4.52
CA CYS A 571 -0.99 19.54 -3.58
C CYS A 571 -0.65 21.02 -3.81
N SER A 572 -1.28 21.69 -4.80
CA SER A 572 -1.03 23.11 -5.05
C SER A 572 -1.70 23.99 -3.98
N GLY A 573 -1.11 25.16 -3.72
CA GLY A 573 -1.48 26.06 -2.61
C GLY A 573 -0.97 25.63 -1.23
N GLN A 574 -0.03 24.69 -1.16
CA GLN A 574 0.48 24.08 0.09
C GLN A 574 2.03 24.00 0.10
N ASP A 575 2.62 23.73 1.27
CA ASP A 575 3.99 23.22 1.37
C ASP A 575 4.00 21.69 1.22
N VAL A 576 4.81 21.19 0.29
CA VAL A 576 4.89 19.77 -0.10
C VAL A 576 6.25 19.14 0.20
N THR A 577 7.04 19.76 1.09
CA THR A 577 8.42 19.34 1.42
C THR A 577 8.50 17.86 1.78
N GLU A 578 7.64 17.37 2.67
CA GLU A 578 7.65 15.96 3.11
C GLU A 578 7.36 14.99 1.96
N SER A 579 6.35 15.32 1.13
CA SER A 579 6.00 14.51 -0.04
C SER A 579 7.13 14.47 -1.08
N LEU A 580 7.81 15.60 -1.36
CA LEU A 580 8.97 15.64 -2.27
C LEU A 580 10.21 14.95 -1.68
N ALA A 581 10.39 14.97 -0.36
CA ALA A 581 11.46 14.24 0.33
C ALA A 581 11.25 12.72 0.20
N ALA A 582 10.04 12.22 0.50
CA ALA A 582 9.70 10.80 0.47
C ALA A 582 9.96 10.14 -0.90
N VAL A 583 9.63 10.83 -2.00
CA VAL A 583 9.90 10.33 -3.37
C VAL A 583 11.31 10.66 -3.89
N GLY A 584 12.16 11.29 -3.10
CA GLY A 584 13.54 11.63 -3.49
C GLY A 584 13.67 12.75 -4.51
N HIS A 585 12.65 13.59 -4.70
CA HIS A 585 12.71 14.74 -5.60
C HIS A 585 13.67 15.83 -5.08
N LEU A 586 13.89 15.89 -3.76
CA LEU A 586 14.84 16.80 -3.13
C LEU A 586 16.28 16.25 -3.08
N SER A 587 16.47 14.94 -3.06
CA SER A 587 17.78 14.27 -2.91
C SER A 587 18.43 13.86 -4.24
N HIS A 588 17.65 13.49 -5.25
CA HIS A 588 18.19 13.01 -6.52
C HIS A 588 18.66 14.18 -7.42
N PRO A 589 19.97 14.34 -7.74
CA PRO A 589 20.49 15.59 -8.30
C PRO A 589 19.86 16.04 -9.63
N ALA A 590 19.53 15.11 -10.52
CA ALA A 590 18.87 15.44 -11.80
C ALA A 590 17.42 15.89 -11.59
N THR A 591 16.72 15.30 -10.62
CA THR A 591 15.34 15.67 -10.28
C THR A 591 15.31 17.01 -9.55
N ARG A 592 16.25 17.23 -8.63
CA ARG A 592 16.42 18.50 -7.92
C ARG A 592 16.71 19.65 -8.88
N ARG A 593 17.67 19.50 -9.81
CA ARG A 593 17.91 20.48 -10.89
C ARG A 593 16.67 20.77 -11.72
N LYS A 594 15.84 19.74 -12.00
CA LYS A 594 14.60 19.94 -12.77
C LYS A 594 13.54 20.69 -11.96
N LEU A 595 13.40 20.39 -10.67
CA LEU A 595 12.56 21.13 -9.73
C LEU A 595 13.01 22.59 -9.60
N ASP A 596 14.31 22.84 -9.44
CA ASP A 596 14.87 24.20 -9.35
C ASP A 596 14.60 25.05 -10.60
N SER A 597 14.46 24.44 -11.79
CA SER A 597 14.07 25.16 -13.03
C SER A 597 12.64 25.72 -13.01
N PHE A 598 11.83 25.37 -12.01
CA PHE A 598 10.49 25.90 -11.78
C PHE A 598 10.40 26.83 -10.56
N CYS A 599 11.52 27.11 -9.88
CA CYS A 599 11.56 27.98 -8.71
C CYS A 599 11.32 29.44 -9.13
N ILE A 600 10.29 30.08 -8.60
CA ILE A 600 9.90 31.48 -8.90
C ILE A 600 10.28 32.47 -7.80
N GLY A 601 10.51 32.01 -6.57
CA GLY A 601 10.86 32.88 -5.45
C GLY A 601 11.27 32.12 -4.19
N ALA A 602 11.82 32.86 -3.22
CA ALA A 602 11.90 32.39 -1.84
C ALA A 602 10.53 32.57 -1.17
N LEU A 603 10.13 31.65 -0.29
CA LEU A 603 8.97 31.86 0.56
C LEU A 603 9.31 32.97 1.57
N ALA A 604 8.46 33.99 1.67
CA ALA A 604 8.67 35.06 2.64
C ALA A 604 8.70 34.49 4.08
N PRO A 605 9.67 34.88 4.92
CA PRO A 605 9.62 34.52 6.33
C PRO A 605 8.40 35.18 6.99
N PRO A 606 7.82 34.59 8.06
CA PRO A 606 6.85 35.30 8.89
C PRO A 606 7.41 36.66 9.32
N PRO A 607 6.63 37.74 9.26
CA PRO A 607 7.15 39.10 9.47
C PRO A 607 7.80 39.25 10.85
N PRO A 608 9.00 39.87 10.95
CA PRO A 608 9.77 39.94 12.19
C PRO A 608 9.22 41.03 13.13
N GLY A 609 8.39 40.65 14.12
CA GLY A 609 7.83 41.63 15.04
C GLY A 609 7.28 41.07 16.37
N PRO A 610 7.60 41.68 17.53
CA PRO A 610 6.93 41.40 18.81
C PRO A 610 5.54 42.04 18.96
N ALA A 611 5.15 42.95 18.05
CA ALA A 611 3.99 43.84 18.21
C ALA A 611 2.66 43.29 17.65
N LEU A 612 2.48 43.25 16.32
CA LEU A 612 1.15 43.11 15.70
C LEU A 612 0.68 41.66 15.46
N VAL A 613 1.48 40.84 14.79
CA VAL A 613 1.10 39.46 14.43
C VAL A 613 2.13 38.49 15.01
N PRO A 614 1.93 38.04 16.27
CA PRO A 614 2.69 36.94 16.83
C PRO A 614 2.80 35.78 15.85
N ARG A 615 4.00 35.22 15.67
CA ARG A 615 4.29 34.11 14.73
C ARG A 615 3.25 32.97 14.80
N LYS A 616 2.66 32.71 15.97
CA LYS A 616 1.60 31.73 16.18
C LYS A 616 0.28 32.06 15.44
N ARG A 617 -0.15 33.32 15.38
CA ARG A 617 -1.30 33.79 14.56
C ARG A 617 -1.04 33.53 13.07
N TYR A 618 0.12 33.95 12.58
CA TYR A 618 0.50 33.79 11.17
C TYR A 618 0.53 32.31 10.77
N LEU A 619 1.13 31.45 11.60
CA LEU A 619 1.14 30.00 11.38
C LEU A 619 -0.27 29.37 11.44
N ALA A 620 -1.15 29.84 12.32
CA ALA A 620 -2.55 29.37 12.36
C ALA A 620 -3.33 29.76 11.09
N ALA A 621 -3.14 30.98 10.58
CA ALA A 621 -3.74 31.43 9.33
C ALA A 621 -3.16 30.68 8.12
N THR A 622 -1.85 30.43 8.10
CA THR A 622 -1.18 29.58 7.11
C THR A 622 -1.79 28.17 7.09
N ALA A 623 -1.96 27.54 8.25
CA ALA A 623 -2.53 26.19 8.35
C ALA A 623 -3.99 26.14 7.85
N LEU A 624 -4.81 27.13 8.22
CA LEU A 624 -6.18 27.27 7.70
C LEU A 624 -6.19 27.46 6.17
N GLY A 625 -5.32 28.32 5.65
CA GLY A 625 -5.23 28.63 4.22
C GLY A 625 -4.77 27.44 3.37
N PHE A 626 -3.72 26.73 3.81
CA PHE A 626 -3.27 25.48 3.19
C PHE A 626 -4.39 24.42 3.20
N LYS A 627 -5.14 24.28 4.30
CA LYS A 627 -6.25 23.33 4.35
C LYS A 627 -7.42 23.75 3.46
N ALA A 628 -7.70 25.05 3.34
CA ALA A 628 -8.74 25.56 2.44
C ALA A 628 -8.39 25.30 0.96
N ALA A 629 -7.14 25.54 0.56
CA ALA A 629 -6.64 25.20 -0.76
C ALA A 629 -6.74 23.68 -1.02
N GLU A 630 -6.31 22.84 -0.07
CA GLU A 630 -6.42 21.38 -0.19
C GLU A 630 -7.89 20.93 -0.40
N VAL A 631 -8.83 21.43 0.41
CA VAL A 631 -10.24 21.02 0.32
C VAL A 631 -10.89 21.50 -0.99
N GLU A 632 -10.53 22.68 -1.52
CA GLU A 632 -10.94 23.10 -2.87
C GLU A 632 -10.41 22.13 -3.93
N ASN A 633 -9.12 21.77 -3.88
CA ASN A 633 -8.50 20.86 -4.84
C ASN A 633 -9.14 19.47 -4.79
N ILE A 634 -9.40 18.96 -3.58
CA ILE A 634 -10.04 17.67 -3.35
C ILE A 634 -11.46 17.67 -3.91
N HIS A 635 -12.27 18.68 -3.58
CA HIS A 635 -13.64 18.78 -4.08
C HIS A 635 -13.65 18.85 -5.62
N ARG A 636 -12.82 19.71 -6.22
CA ARG A 636 -12.66 19.82 -7.68
C ARG A 636 -12.28 18.47 -8.32
N THR A 637 -11.42 17.69 -7.67
CA THR A 637 -10.94 16.40 -8.17
C THR A 637 -12.00 15.30 -8.06
N ASN A 638 -12.76 15.22 -6.97
CA ASN A 638 -13.80 14.20 -6.78
C ASN A 638 -14.87 14.25 -7.89
N PHE A 639 -15.16 15.43 -8.45
CA PHE A 639 -16.17 15.59 -9.49
C PHE A 639 -15.66 15.35 -10.92
N GLN A 640 -14.36 15.04 -11.12
CA GLN A 640 -13.85 14.56 -12.42
C GLN A 640 -14.56 13.28 -12.90
N ILE A 641 -15.19 12.53 -11.98
CA ILE A 641 -15.98 11.33 -12.29
C ILE A 641 -17.27 11.60 -13.08
N LEU A 642 -17.72 12.86 -13.16
CA LEU A 642 -18.88 13.24 -13.97
C LEU A 642 -18.64 12.91 -15.45
N ASP A 643 -17.50 13.33 -16.00
CA ASP A 643 -17.05 13.00 -17.35
C ASP A 643 -16.20 11.72 -17.42
N GLY A 644 -15.87 11.13 -16.26
CA GLY A 644 -15.10 9.88 -16.16
C GLY A 644 -15.90 8.60 -16.43
N GLN A 645 -15.17 7.50 -16.64
CA GLN A 645 -15.72 6.15 -16.82
C GLN A 645 -15.39 5.27 -15.60
N LEU A 646 -16.31 5.21 -14.64
CA LEU A 646 -16.22 4.28 -13.51
C LEU A 646 -16.50 2.85 -13.98
N THR A 647 -17.39 2.67 -14.94
CA THR A 647 -17.54 1.41 -15.69
C THR A 647 -17.20 1.58 -17.17
N GLY A 648 -16.94 0.46 -17.85
CA GLY A 648 -16.81 0.42 -19.32
C GLY A 648 -18.11 0.72 -20.07
N LEU A 649 -19.22 0.89 -19.35
CA LEU A 649 -20.55 1.22 -19.87
C LEU A 649 -20.92 2.68 -19.64
N ASP A 650 -20.07 3.48 -18.98
CA ASP A 650 -20.37 4.87 -18.67
C ASP A 650 -20.21 5.77 -19.90
N GLU A 651 -21.27 6.53 -20.18
CA GLU A 651 -21.27 7.60 -21.18
C GLU A 651 -20.88 8.96 -20.56
N ALA A 652 -20.33 9.84 -21.40
CA ALA A 652 -20.02 11.21 -21.00
C ALA A 652 -21.31 11.99 -20.73
N ARG A 653 -21.28 12.90 -19.73
CA ARG A 653 -22.44 13.71 -19.31
C ARG A 653 -23.68 12.94 -18.84
N VAL A 654 -23.56 11.64 -18.59
CA VAL A 654 -24.60 10.82 -17.95
C VAL A 654 -24.24 10.60 -16.48
N LEU A 655 -25.18 10.94 -15.59
CA LEU A 655 -25.09 10.61 -14.17
C LEU A 655 -25.68 9.21 -13.95
N THR A 656 -24.81 8.20 -13.84
CA THR A 656 -25.21 6.83 -13.49
C THR A 656 -25.38 6.69 -11.97
N PRO A 657 -26.15 5.69 -11.48
CA PRO A 657 -26.32 5.45 -10.04
C PRO A 657 -24.99 5.32 -9.29
N GLN A 658 -24.00 4.66 -9.89
CA GLN A 658 -22.65 4.59 -9.33
C GLN A 658 -22.00 5.97 -9.19
N LYS A 659 -22.03 6.80 -10.25
CA LYS A 659 -21.50 8.18 -10.19
C LYS A 659 -22.21 8.98 -9.09
N ALA A 660 -23.54 8.92 -9.02
CA ALA A 660 -24.33 9.60 -7.99
C ALA A 660 -23.90 9.20 -6.57
N ARG A 661 -23.74 7.90 -6.29
CA ARG A 661 -23.24 7.42 -4.98
C ARG A 661 -21.81 7.89 -4.68
N HIS A 662 -20.89 7.91 -5.64
CA HIS A 662 -19.54 8.43 -5.37
C HIS A 662 -19.53 9.94 -5.10
N LEU A 663 -20.37 10.73 -5.78
CA LEU A 663 -20.55 12.15 -5.49
C LEU A 663 -21.19 12.38 -4.11
N GLN A 664 -22.19 11.58 -3.75
CA GLN A 664 -22.80 11.57 -2.41
C GLN A 664 -21.77 11.26 -1.32
N ASN A 665 -20.94 10.24 -1.51
CA ASN A 665 -19.83 9.90 -0.62
C ASN A 665 -18.78 11.03 -0.54
N ALA A 666 -18.50 11.72 -1.64
CA ALA A 666 -17.60 12.88 -1.65
C ALA A 666 -18.19 14.08 -0.90
N ARG A 667 -19.51 14.31 -0.99
CA ARG A 667 -20.21 15.38 -0.29
C ARG A 667 -20.34 15.10 1.22
N ALA A 668 -20.58 13.85 1.60
CA ALA A 668 -20.56 13.41 2.99
C ALA A 668 -19.16 13.63 3.62
N ARG A 669 -18.07 13.23 2.94
CA ARG A 669 -16.70 13.54 3.43
C ARG A 669 -16.43 15.05 3.57
N LEU A 670 -16.97 15.88 2.67
CA LEU A 670 -16.88 17.33 2.82
C LEU A 670 -17.57 17.81 4.11
N GLN A 671 -18.79 17.34 4.36
CA GLN A 671 -19.59 17.72 5.55
C GLN A 671 -19.04 17.16 6.86
N ASP A 672 -18.63 15.90 6.90
CA ASP A 672 -18.33 15.15 8.12
C ASP A 672 -16.84 15.16 8.50
N GLU A 673 -15.93 15.39 7.55
CA GLU A 673 -14.48 15.37 7.78
C GLU A 673 -13.83 16.73 7.49
N TYR A 674 -14.03 17.29 6.29
CA TYR A 674 -13.27 18.47 5.86
C TYR A 674 -13.77 19.79 6.44
N ILE A 675 -15.09 20.02 6.53
CA ILE A 675 -15.63 21.23 7.16
C ILE A 675 -15.29 21.27 8.66
N PRO A 676 -15.44 20.19 9.46
CA PRO A 676 -15.00 20.17 10.85
C PRO A 676 -13.50 20.44 11.02
N ALA A 677 -12.65 19.93 10.11
CA ALA A 677 -11.22 20.23 10.12
C ALA A 677 -10.93 21.72 9.85
N LEU A 678 -11.62 22.33 8.88
CA LEU A 678 -11.53 23.77 8.61
C LEU A 678 -12.05 24.61 9.78
N ALA A 679 -13.15 24.20 10.41
CA ALA A 679 -13.72 24.86 11.58
C ALA A 679 -12.78 24.80 12.81
N GLY A 680 -12.08 23.69 13.03
CA GLY A 680 -11.07 23.57 14.08
C GLY A 680 -9.85 24.46 13.86
N LEU A 681 -9.40 24.61 12.62
CA LEU A 681 -8.31 25.53 12.26
C LEU A 681 -8.75 27.01 12.35
N LEU A 682 -9.98 27.30 11.97
CA LEU A 682 -10.61 28.62 12.13
C LEU A 682 -10.72 29.01 13.61
N GLU A 683 -11.13 28.08 14.49
CA GLU A 683 -11.19 28.31 15.93
C GLU A 683 -9.80 28.57 16.53
N ALA A 684 -8.80 27.76 16.14
CA ALA A 684 -7.42 27.96 16.57
C ALA A 684 -6.90 29.36 16.18
N LEU A 685 -7.18 29.82 14.96
CA LEU A 685 -6.84 31.17 14.50
C LEU A 685 -7.60 32.25 15.28
N ARG A 686 -8.92 32.08 15.49
CA ARG A 686 -9.77 33.03 16.23
C ARG A 686 -9.28 33.21 17.67
N VAL A 687 -8.93 32.14 18.37
CA VAL A 687 -8.38 32.18 19.73
C VAL A 687 -7.08 32.99 19.80
N GLU A 688 -6.17 32.78 18.84
CA GLU A 688 -4.92 33.53 18.77
C GLU A 688 -5.15 35.04 18.52
N VAL A 689 -6.11 35.39 17.66
CA VAL A 689 -6.51 36.79 17.39
C VAL A 689 -7.15 37.45 18.62
N SER A 690 -8.10 36.78 19.28
CA SER A 690 -8.88 37.32 20.42
C SER A 690 -8.13 37.40 21.75
N SER A 691 -6.90 36.89 21.84
CA SER A 691 -6.14 36.75 23.10
C SER A 691 -5.68 38.05 23.79
N ARG A 692 -5.87 39.24 23.18
CA ARG A 692 -5.58 40.55 23.80
C ARG A 692 -6.88 41.30 24.15
N ARG A 693 -7.14 41.44 25.47
CA ARG A 693 -8.18 42.23 26.18
C ARG A 693 -9.42 42.72 25.39
N SER A 694 -10.55 42.11 25.72
CA SER A 694 -11.86 42.78 25.90
C SER A 694 -12.44 43.54 24.70
N HIS A 695 -13.01 42.82 23.74
CA HIS A 695 -14.14 43.32 22.94
C HIS A 695 -15.44 42.61 23.32
N ARG A 696 -16.27 43.30 24.10
CA ARG A 696 -17.69 42.96 24.28
C ARG A 696 -18.40 43.22 22.94
N GLY A 697 -18.47 42.20 22.08
CA GLY A 697 -19.06 42.28 20.75
C GLY A 697 -18.83 41.06 19.83
N GLY A 698 -17.94 40.12 20.20
CA GLY A 698 -17.52 39.00 19.34
C GLY A 698 -18.50 37.84 19.14
N GLN A 699 -19.68 37.83 19.78
CA GLN A 699 -20.59 36.67 19.81
C GLN A 699 -20.95 36.04 18.44
N PRO A 700 -21.09 36.78 17.32
CA PRO A 700 -21.49 36.17 16.05
C PRO A 700 -20.51 35.13 15.47
N VAL A 701 -19.20 35.24 15.73
CA VAL A 701 -18.23 34.24 15.24
C VAL A 701 -18.24 33.01 16.13
N ASP A 702 -18.31 33.22 17.45
CA ASP A 702 -18.37 32.16 18.45
C ASP A 702 -19.57 31.24 18.22
N GLU A 703 -20.74 31.83 17.93
CA GLU A 703 -21.97 31.08 17.57
C GLU A 703 -21.84 30.29 16.26
N LEU A 704 -21.23 30.86 15.22
CA LEU A 704 -21.04 30.17 13.93
C LEU A 704 -20.04 29.01 14.06
N VAL A 705 -18.92 29.21 14.78
CA VAL A 705 -17.93 28.16 15.02
C VAL A 705 -18.49 27.09 15.97
N ALA A 706 -19.27 27.46 16.99
CA ALA A 706 -20.01 26.50 17.82
C ALA A 706 -21.00 25.68 16.99
N ARG A 707 -21.73 26.28 16.04
CA ARG A 707 -22.62 25.55 15.10
C ARG A 707 -21.87 24.56 14.21
N LEU A 708 -20.65 24.90 13.77
CA LEU A 708 -19.80 24.03 12.94
C LEU A 708 -19.15 22.88 13.72
N THR A 709 -18.84 23.11 15.01
CA THR A 709 -18.13 22.14 15.87
C THR A 709 -19.07 21.32 16.76
N ALA A 710 -20.33 21.74 16.92
CA ALA A 710 -21.36 20.96 17.58
C ALA A 710 -21.54 19.61 16.88
N LYS A 711 -21.58 18.53 17.67
CA LYS A 711 -21.90 17.19 17.17
C LYS A 711 -23.29 17.19 16.52
N ARG A 712 -23.33 17.24 15.19
CA ARG A 712 -24.56 16.97 14.45
C ARG A 712 -25.06 15.58 14.82
N ARG A 713 -26.36 15.45 15.09
CA ARG A 713 -27.03 14.15 15.02
C ARG A 713 -26.87 13.65 13.59
N ARG A 714 -26.57 12.35 13.43
CA ARG A 714 -26.47 11.72 12.11
C ARG A 714 -27.73 12.07 11.30
N PRO A 715 -27.61 12.52 10.04
CA PRO A 715 -28.77 12.64 9.17
C PRO A 715 -29.46 11.28 9.05
N GLU A 716 -30.76 11.28 9.30
CA GLU A 716 -31.65 10.21 8.88
C GLU A 716 -31.59 10.10 7.34
N THR A 717 -31.71 8.87 6.84
CA THR A 717 -31.79 8.45 5.41
C THR A 717 -31.50 9.55 4.38
N VAL A 718 -30.25 9.62 3.90
CA VAL A 718 -29.84 10.60 2.89
C VAL A 718 -30.60 10.36 1.58
N VAL A 719 -31.63 11.17 1.33
CA VAL A 719 -32.32 11.27 0.03
C VAL A 719 -31.27 11.53 -1.06
N ALA A 720 -31.40 10.89 -2.21
CA ALA A 720 -30.44 11.03 -3.30
C ALA A 720 -30.40 12.48 -3.82
N LEU A 721 -29.38 13.24 -3.36
CA LEU A 721 -29.19 14.67 -3.71
C LEU A 721 -28.88 14.91 -5.19
N PHE A 722 -28.40 13.87 -5.88
CA PHE A 722 -27.98 13.92 -7.28
C PHE A 722 -29.01 13.21 -8.15
N THR A 723 -30.02 13.95 -8.61
CA THR A 723 -31.11 13.47 -9.47
C THR A 723 -30.69 13.31 -10.93
N ASP A 724 -29.79 14.19 -11.40
CA ASP A 724 -29.39 14.29 -12.79
C ASP A 724 -28.02 15.00 -12.91
N TYR A 725 -27.45 14.97 -14.12
CA TYR A 725 -26.13 15.52 -14.40
C TYR A 725 -26.04 17.04 -14.21
N ALA A 726 -27.07 17.79 -14.61
CA ALA A 726 -27.05 19.25 -14.51
C ALA A 726 -27.10 19.69 -13.05
N THR A 727 -27.98 19.08 -12.25
CA THR A 727 -28.06 19.28 -10.79
C THR A 727 -26.72 18.97 -10.11
N ALA A 728 -26.01 17.92 -10.54
CA ALA A 728 -24.69 17.58 -10.02
C ALA A 728 -23.62 18.65 -10.35
N VAL A 729 -23.60 19.14 -11.59
CA VAL A 729 -22.71 20.21 -12.04
C VAL A 729 -23.01 21.54 -11.35
N ASP A 730 -24.28 21.88 -11.13
CA ASP A 730 -24.67 23.10 -10.43
C ASP A 730 -24.34 23.06 -8.94
N MET A 731 -24.43 21.89 -8.29
CA MET A 731 -23.95 21.73 -6.92
C MET A 731 -22.43 21.87 -6.83
N LEU A 732 -21.68 21.20 -7.70
CA LEU A 732 -20.22 21.36 -7.84
C LEU A 732 -19.81 22.84 -7.96
N HIS A 733 -20.40 23.57 -8.90
CA HIS A 733 -20.05 24.97 -9.13
C HIS A 733 -20.41 25.86 -7.95
N ARG A 734 -21.48 25.56 -7.20
CA ARG A 734 -21.86 26.30 -5.98
C ARG A 734 -20.89 26.05 -4.84
N ASP A 735 -20.57 24.79 -4.58
CA ASP A 735 -19.67 24.39 -3.48
C ASP A 735 -18.22 24.85 -3.76
N LEU A 736 -17.72 24.71 -5.00
CA LEU A 736 -16.42 25.26 -5.39
C LEU A 736 -16.30 26.77 -5.21
N ARG A 737 -17.35 27.54 -5.55
CA ARG A 737 -17.34 29.00 -5.32
C ARG A 737 -17.21 29.33 -3.83
N ARG A 738 -17.85 28.57 -2.94
CA ARG A 738 -17.76 28.78 -1.48
C ARG A 738 -16.43 28.30 -0.89
N LEU A 739 -15.87 27.20 -1.37
CA LEU A 739 -14.52 26.73 -0.98
C LEU A 739 -13.44 27.73 -1.43
N ARG A 740 -13.58 28.26 -2.65
CA ARG A 740 -12.72 29.33 -3.18
C ARG A 740 -12.82 30.60 -2.33
N GLU A 741 -14.04 31.05 -2.00
CA GLU A 741 -14.26 32.19 -1.11
C GLU A 741 -13.59 32.01 0.26
N VAL A 742 -13.75 30.84 0.90
CA VAL A 742 -13.06 30.52 2.18
C VAL A 742 -11.54 30.68 2.05
N LYS A 743 -10.95 30.10 1.00
CA LYS A 743 -9.51 30.18 0.72
C LYS A 743 -9.04 31.61 0.46
N GLU A 744 -9.74 32.36 -0.39
CA GLU A 744 -9.40 33.74 -0.77
C GLU A 744 -9.50 34.69 0.43
N LEU A 745 -10.53 34.57 1.28
CA LEU A 745 -10.66 35.37 2.51
C LEU A 745 -9.49 35.15 3.48
N VAL A 746 -9.03 33.90 3.65
CA VAL A 746 -7.88 33.59 4.51
C VAL A 746 -6.58 34.12 3.89
N ALA A 747 -6.45 34.06 2.56
CA ALA A 747 -5.34 34.69 1.85
C ALA A 747 -5.35 36.22 1.99
N THR A 748 -6.52 36.88 2.03
CA THR A 748 -6.62 38.33 2.32
C THR A 748 -6.14 38.69 3.73
N VAL A 749 -6.47 37.88 4.74
CA VAL A 749 -5.94 38.08 6.11
C VAL A 749 -4.42 37.98 6.13
N LEU A 750 -3.85 36.97 5.47
CA LEU A 750 -2.40 36.80 5.35
C LEU A 750 -1.75 37.97 4.60
N ALA A 751 -2.31 38.39 3.47
CA ALA A 751 -1.77 39.48 2.66
C ALA A 751 -1.68 40.79 3.46
N ALA A 752 -2.73 41.17 4.18
CA ALA A 752 -2.72 42.36 5.03
C ALA A 752 -1.63 42.30 6.12
N TRP A 753 -1.37 41.11 6.68
CA TRP A 753 -0.29 40.89 7.67
C TRP A 753 1.11 40.87 7.06
N GLU A 754 1.23 40.50 5.78
CA GLU A 754 2.49 40.44 5.03
C GLU A 754 2.89 41.82 4.48
N GLU A 755 1.91 42.67 4.15
CA GLU A 755 2.12 44.06 3.73
C GLU A 755 2.50 44.97 4.92
N ASP A 756 1.80 44.87 6.06
CA ASP A 756 2.13 45.60 7.30
C ASP A 756 3.48 45.18 7.93
N GLY A 757 4.06 44.06 7.48
CA GLY A 757 5.28 43.45 8.03
C GLY A 757 6.60 43.82 7.33
N GLY A 758 6.60 44.85 6.49
CA GLY A 758 7.74 45.25 5.66
C GLY A 758 9.00 45.68 6.42
N PRO A 759 10.17 45.71 5.74
CA PRO A 759 11.49 45.92 6.37
C PRO A 759 11.70 47.31 7.00
N GLU A 760 10.83 48.29 6.73
CA GLU A 760 10.93 49.65 7.30
C GLU A 760 10.31 49.79 8.70
N GLY A 761 9.65 48.75 9.23
CA GLY A 761 9.39 48.60 10.67
C GLY A 761 8.83 49.84 11.38
N PHE A 762 7.91 50.56 10.75
CA PHE A 762 7.32 51.76 11.33
C PHE A 762 6.71 51.45 12.70
N CYS A 763 6.86 52.38 13.65
CA CYS A 763 6.33 52.23 15.00
C CYS A 763 4.80 52.24 14.95
N VAL A 764 4.20 51.05 14.89
CA VAL A 764 2.77 50.90 14.65
C VAL A 764 1.98 51.33 15.88
N ASP A 765 1.16 52.37 15.74
CA ASP A 765 0.26 52.83 16.78
C ASP A 765 -0.81 51.76 17.10
N VAL A 766 -1.21 51.69 18.37
CA VAL A 766 -2.19 50.75 18.92
C VAL A 766 -3.53 50.83 18.17
N ALA A 767 -3.87 52.01 17.65
CA ALA A 767 -5.07 52.20 16.83
C ALA A 767 -5.02 51.43 15.49
N HIS A 768 -3.83 51.21 14.91
CA HIS A 768 -3.67 50.43 13.68
C HIS A 768 -3.72 48.92 13.95
N GLU A 769 -3.00 48.43 14.97
CA GLU A 769 -3.13 47.02 15.42
C GLU A 769 -4.59 46.66 15.67
N ARG A 770 -5.32 47.54 16.37
CA ARG A 770 -6.75 47.34 16.67
C ARG A 770 -7.60 47.23 15.40
N ARG A 771 -7.46 48.15 14.43
CA ARG A 771 -8.22 48.10 13.16
C ARG A 771 -7.92 46.83 12.36
N LEU A 772 -6.65 46.41 12.32
CA LEU A 772 -6.23 45.20 11.63
C LEU A 772 -6.86 43.94 12.24
N LEU A 773 -6.92 43.86 13.57
CA LEU A 773 -7.56 42.75 14.29
C LEU A 773 -9.09 42.78 14.15
N GLU A 774 -9.73 43.96 14.17
CA GLU A 774 -11.17 44.11 13.90
C GLU A 774 -11.53 43.65 12.47
N THR A 775 -10.75 44.06 11.47
CA THR A 775 -10.92 43.64 10.06
C THR A 775 -10.66 42.15 9.87
N THR A 776 -9.68 41.60 10.59
CA THR A 776 -9.42 40.15 10.64
C THR A 776 -10.65 39.41 11.15
N LEU A 777 -11.23 39.83 12.28
CA LEU A 777 -12.38 39.16 12.89
C LEU A 777 -13.63 39.19 11.99
N ASP A 778 -13.90 40.28 11.27
CA ASP A 778 -14.98 40.32 10.27
C ASP A 778 -14.71 39.36 9.10
N THR A 779 -13.46 39.30 8.63
CA THR A 779 -13.07 38.35 7.58
C THR A 779 -13.23 36.90 8.06
N LEU A 780 -12.87 36.58 9.31
CA LEU A 780 -13.11 35.26 9.90
C LEU A 780 -14.61 34.94 10.07
N LYS A 781 -15.47 35.95 10.33
CA LYS A 781 -16.93 35.80 10.34
C LYS A 781 -17.47 35.40 8.97
N ARG A 782 -16.92 35.99 7.89
CA ARG A 782 -17.27 35.63 6.49
C ARG A 782 -16.83 34.20 6.16
N VAL A 783 -15.62 33.81 6.58
CA VAL A 783 -15.15 32.41 6.48
C VAL A 783 -16.08 31.44 7.22
N ALA A 784 -16.43 31.73 8.48
CA ALA A 784 -17.36 30.92 9.26
C ALA A 784 -18.74 30.80 8.57
N THR A 785 -19.24 31.89 8.01
CA THR A 785 -20.52 31.92 7.28
C THR A 785 -20.49 31.04 6.03
N ALA A 786 -19.43 31.10 5.23
CA ALA A 786 -19.26 30.27 4.04
C ALA A 786 -19.14 28.78 4.39
N LEU A 787 -18.44 28.43 5.48
CA LEU A 787 -18.39 27.05 6.01
C LEU A 787 -19.76 26.56 6.50
N VAL A 788 -20.54 27.41 7.17
CA VAL A 788 -21.91 27.07 7.60
C VAL A 788 -22.82 26.78 6.41
N VAL A 789 -22.73 27.56 5.33
CA VAL A 789 -23.48 27.32 4.08
C VAL A 789 -23.10 25.98 3.42
N LEU A 790 -21.81 25.61 3.45
CA LEU A 790 -21.32 24.32 2.96
C LEU A 790 -21.74 23.14 3.86
N ALA A 791 -21.98 23.38 5.16
CA ALA A 791 -22.40 22.37 6.11
C ALA A 791 -23.92 22.13 6.09
N GLU A 792 -24.73 23.19 6.07
CA GLU A 792 -26.20 23.13 6.19
C GLU A 792 -26.92 22.76 4.88
N ARG A 793 -26.16 22.66 3.79
CA ARG A 793 -26.56 22.10 2.49
C ARG A 793 -25.76 20.83 2.22
#